data_AF-A0A401KJQ9-F1
#
_entry.id   AF-A0A401KJQ9-F1
#
_cell.length_a   1.000
_cell.length_b   1.000
_cell.length_c   1.000
_cell.angle_alpha   90.00
_cell.angle_beta   90.00
_cell.angle_gamma   90.00
#
_symmetry.space_group_name_H-M   'P 1'
#
loop_
_entity.id
_entity.type
_entity.pdbx_description
1 polymer ?
#
loop_
_entity_poly.entity_id
_entity_poly.type
_entity_poly.pdbx_seq_one_letter_code
_entity_poly.pdbx_strand_id
1 'polypeptide(L)'
;MALHGRALSLAQLILVVCPAFFLFGYNQAGVGGLVSVESWTKTFSEIDTIHTVGAVKSHNLTVQGVVISTFTLGALIGALSCSFIGDILGRRRVIFAGSLATLVGEVLCCSSFGLAQLIVGRLIIGVGIGMLSGTVPVWQSECSSAQSRGKHIVLDGVFISAGYAITSWVNLGFYQIKSGSVAWRVPLAIPGLVSLIPMFSIFFLPESPRWLVQKGRLEQARATLVSLSGASAASEDVSGDIAAIQLTLENHSRGLSIMDIWRPNDEKLLYRFSLCILLQFYQRMSEVRNLISVYAPIIFEENLQMSSIMSKILAAATLSWKFLSCFVAFYCIDRYGRRMVFIVSGTGMSLCMLALAITTSFPHANKPASVMSALFIFLFNFFIPIGFLGANFLYCTEVAPLRLRVAMASISTANHWLWNFVVTMITPVAINSIGYQYYIVYAVMGACIPISVYFLYPETMGWKLEDLDMLFKRGLSIRGTVRSSFRSPDCDAEGRIPIEKAWQNRSPTECNSYYLNALECSRLTTASENEGLAGLQSLLLTCLYLQLTRKHEEWIQTAGQAVRLAQSLGLHRHSRRFRFCAGEMELRKRMWWCVYAVDVACSVVHGLPKLIQDDDVDTDLPIDTDLDDVTASDIPLPLPGETTSMATFILYVKLLRLFSSCLKSLYTTTKRRNGVAKITALDHELSVWHHSVVRFQGSGMKENDDALPDTLHINSSDQSFETLFLHFLGNVAVVLIHQPALTFDPKHPQFMKSLSRCVRAALNILGLLESSHAGQRLHCLFPNKSSIVFQSTLLCFYHQWMCTLFSLTPSHNLNPLMGRIVDTALKLLDKHKAELVAPDTGPNTCIDIETISAAEDLVRLFSRCLDNARNASVSIERTSSMAQNSLPTSSFPPQADLGGHEPANFESESPMATIPLDFGIWDHDILDFDWP
;
A
#
# COMPACT_ATOMS: atom_id res chain seq x y z
N MET A 1 21.16 29.95 1.05
CA MET A 1 20.00 30.89 1.09
C MET A 1 19.89 31.44 2.49
N ALA A 2 19.60 32.74 2.67
CA ALA A 2 19.52 33.35 3.99
C ALA A 2 18.16 33.12 4.70
N LEU A 3 17.10 32.79 3.95
CA LEU A 3 15.74 32.61 4.46
C LEU A 3 15.43 31.13 4.69
N HIS A 4 14.86 30.80 5.85
CA HIS A 4 14.49 29.44 6.26
C HIS A 4 13.08 29.42 6.88
N GLY A 5 12.40 28.27 6.78
CA GLY A 5 11.11 28.00 7.40
C GLY A 5 10.01 28.99 6.99
N ARG A 6 9.32 29.56 7.99
CA ARG A 6 8.19 30.48 7.78
C ARG A 6 8.56 31.73 6.97
N ALA A 7 9.76 32.27 7.16
CA ALA A 7 10.21 33.45 6.43
C ALA A 7 10.36 33.17 4.92
N LEU A 8 10.79 31.95 4.57
CA LEU A 8 10.89 31.50 3.19
C LEU A 8 9.51 31.30 2.56
N SER A 9 8.60 30.63 3.26
CA SER A 9 7.20 30.45 2.81
C SER A 9 6.50 31.79 2.56
N LEU A 10 6.68 32.75 3.47
CA LEU A 10 6.13 34.09 3.34
C LEU A 10 6.76 34.87 2.17
N ALA A 11 8.06 34.71 1.94
CA ALA A 11 8.73 35.29 0.77
C ALA A 11 8.21 34.69 -0.55
N GLN A 12 7.99 33.38 -0.62
CA GLN A 12 7.38 32.73 -1.80
C GLN A 12 5.98 33.29 -2.07
N LEU A 13 5.19 33.45 -1.01
CA LEU A 13 3.84 33.99 -1.10
C LEU A 13 3.84 35.45 -1.60
N ILE A 14 4.62 36.33 -0.98
CA ILE A 14 4.59 37.78 -1.28
C ILE A 14 5.28 38.12 -2.59
N LEU A 15 6.39 37.46 -2.92
CA LEU A 15 7.22 37.85 -4.07
C LEU A 15 6.84 37.14 -5.37
N VAL A 16 6.13 36.01 -5.31
CA VAL A 16 5.77 35.23 -6.50
C VAL A 16 4.26 35.01 -6.58
N VAL A 17 3.67 34.37 -5.58
CA VAL A 17 2.26 33.94 -5.63
C VAL A 17 1.31 35.15 -5.71
N CYS A 18 1.49 36.13 -4.81
CA CYS A 18 0.68 37.34 -4.75
C CYS A 18 0.74 38.13 -6.07
N PRO A 19 1.92 38.51 -6.60
CA PRO A 19 2.02 39.17 -7.89
C PRO A 19 1.41 38.37 -9.04
N ALA A 20 1.67 37.06 -9.14
CA ALA A 20 1.19 36.23 -10.25
C ALA A 20 -0.35 36.17 -10.30
N PHE A 21 -0.99 35.97 -9.16
CA PHE A 21 -2.45 35.88 -9.07
C PHE A 21 -3.13 37.26 -9.03
N PHE A 22 -2.44 38.29 -8.55
CA PHE A 22 -2.86 39.67 -8.74
C PHE A 22 -2.90 40.03 -10.23
N LEU A 23 -1.85 39.71 -11.00
CA LEU A 23 -1.77 39.91 -12.45
C LEU A 23 -2.88 39.16 -13.18
N PHE A 24 -3.18 37.92 -12.76
CA PHE A 24 -4.32 37.16 -13.25
C PHE A 24 -5.60 37.97 -13.10
N GLY A 25 -5.94 38.38 -11.86
CA GLY A 25 -7.17 39.11 -11.58
C GLY A 25 -7.23 40.46 -12.30
N TYR A 26 -6.12 41.19 -12.29
CA TYR A 26 -6.01 42.53 -12.87
C TYR A 26 -6.23 42.51 -14.38
N ASN A 27 -5.45 41.71 -15.12
CA ASN A 27 -5.56 41.63 -16.59
C ASN A 27 -6.91 41.07 -17.04
N GLN A 28 -7.51 40.20 -16.22
CA GLN A 28 -8.80 39.59 -16.49
C GLN A 28 -9.99 40.56 -16.30
N ALA A 29 -9.87 41.60 -15.47
CA ALA A 29 -10.87 42.68 -15.32
C ALA A 29 -10.49 43.99 -16.05
N GLY A 30 -9.23 44.13 -16.47
CA GLY A 30 -8.63 45.38 -16.96
C GLY A 30 -9.43 46.08 -18.04
N VAL A 31 -9.74 45.37 -19.13
CA VAL A 31 -10.38 45.99 -20.31
C VAL A 31 -11.87 46.24 -20.11
N GLY A 32 -12.54 45.52 -19.20
CA GLY A 32 -14.00 45.62 -19.02
C GLY A 32 -14.48 47.03 -18.67
N GLY A 33 -13.73 47.78 -17.84
CA GLY A 33 -14.06 49.16 -17.50
C GLY A 33 -13.66 50.18 -18.58
N LEU A 34 -12.60 49.87 -19.34
CA LEU A 34 -12.02 50.77 -20.35
C LEU A 34 -12.87 50.90 -21.61
N VAL A 35 -13.69 49.89 -21.94
CA VAL A 35 -14.58 49.96 -23.12
C VAL A 35 -15.57 51.13 -23.03
N SER A 36 -15.88 51.59 -21.81
CA SER A 36 -16.79 52.73 -21.60
C SER A 36 -16.13 54.11 -21.68
N VAL A 37 -14.83 54.19 -21.99
CA VAL A 37 -14.05 55.44 -22.00
C VAL A 37 -14.03 56.07 -23.41
N GLU A 38 -14.33 57.36 -23.52
CA GLU A 38 -14.43 58.06 -24.81
C GLU A 38 -13.09 58.14 -25.58
N SER A 39 -11.95 58.23 -24.89
CA SER A 39 -10.64 58.21 -25.55
C SER A 39 -10.24 56.82 -26.06
N TRP A 40 -10.82 55.75 -25.49
CA TRP A 40 -10.64 54.38 -25.95
C TRP A 40 -11.43 54.14 -27.24
N THR A 41 -12.70 54.53 -27.28
CA THR A 41 -13.56 54.40 -28.48
C THR A 41 -13.05 55.24 -29.65
N LYS A 42 -12.50 56.44 -29.39
CA LYS A 42 -11.85 57.26 -30.44
C LYS A 42 -10.60 56.64 -31.04
N THR A 43 -9.82 55.92 -30.23
CA THR A 43 -8.58 55.27 -30.71
C THR A 43 -8.87 53.97 -31.46
N PHE A 44 -9.92 53.25 -31.03
CA PHE A 44 -10.34 51.98 -31.61
C PHE A 44 -11.80 52.09 -32.10
N SER A 45 -12.02 52.81 -33.20
CA SER A 45 -13.37 53.03 -33.76
C SER A 45 -14.07 51.74 -34.18
N GLU A 46 -13.32 50.68 -34.46
CA GLU A 46 -13.84 49.35 -34.84
C GLU A 46 -14.56 48.61 -33.69
N ILE A 47 -14.37 49.04 -32.43
CA ILE A 47 -15.02 48.43 -31.24
C ILE A 47 -15.95 49.42 -30.53
N ASP A 48 -16.33 50.52 -31.18
CA ASP A 48 -17.23 51.51 -30.62
C ASP A 48 -18.69 51.01 -30.64
N THR A 49 -19.23 50.79 -29.44
CA THR A 49 -20.62 50.36 -29.21
C THR A 49 -21.48 51.44 -28.56
N ILE A 50 -20.90 52.61 -28.27
CA ILE A 50 -21.57 53.72 -27.57
C ILE A 50 -22.19 54.68 -28.60
N HIS A 51 -21.48 54.98 -29.69
CA HIS A 51 -21.94 55.94 -30.70
C HIS A 51 -22.56 55.29 -31.95
N THR A 52 -22.63 53.94 -32.00
CA THR A 52 -23.14 53.19 -33.15
C THR A 52 -24.51 52.57 -32.88
N VAL A 53 -25.38 52.49 -33.90
CA VAL A 53 -26.77 52.00 -33.79
C VAL A 53 -27.06 50.97 -34.89
N GLY A 54 -27.97 50.02 -34.63
CA GLY A 54 -28.44 49.04 -35.61
C GLY A 54 -27.41 47.93 -35.93
N ALA A 55 -27.29 47.55 -37.20
CA ALA A 55 -26.44 46.44 -37.64
C ALA A 55 -24.94 46.66 -37.33
N VAL A 56 -24.47 47.91 -37.36
CA VAL A 56 -23.08 48.28 -37.05
C VAL A 56 -22.77 48.03 -35.57
N LYS A 57 -23.71 48.30 -34.66
CA LYS A 57 -23.56 48.01 -33.23
C LYS A 57 -23.42 46.51 -32.97
N SER A 58 -24.21 45.69 -33.66
CA SER A 58 -24.15 44.22 -33.55
C SER A 58 -22.79 43.67 -34.02
N HIS A 59 -22.27 44.19 -35.13
CA HIS A 59 -20.93 43.84 -35.61
C HIS A 59 -19.84 44.27 -34.62
N ASN A 60 -19.86 45.52 -34.16
CA ASN A 60 -18.87 46.05 -33.21
C ASN A 60 -18.91 45.33 -31.85
N LEU A 61 -20.09 44.93 -31.36
CA LEU A 61 -20.24 44.08 -30.16
C LEU A 61 -19.55 42.73 -30.34
N THR A 62 -19.65 42.13 -31.53
CA THR A 62 -18.97 40.86 -31.85
C THR A 62 -17.46 41.04 -31.86
N VAL A 63 -16.96 42.10 -32.52
CA VAL A 63 -15.52 42.43 -32.56
C VAL A 63 -14.98 42.73 -31.16
N GLN A 64 -15.71 43.50 -30.36
CA GLN A 64 -15.37 43.78 -28.96
C GLN A 64 -15.29 42.49 -28.13
N GLY A 65 -16.25 41.57 -28.29
CA GLY A 65 -16.25 40.25 -27.68
C GLY A 65 -14.99 39.44 -28.04
N VAL A 66 -14.59 39.45 -29.32
CA VAL A 66 -13.37 38.79 -29.80
C VAL A 66 -12.11 39.41 -29.19
N VAL A 67 -12.00 40.75 -29.14
CA VAL A 67 -10.84 41.45 -28.56
C VAL A 67 -10.70 41.16 -27.06
N ILE A 68 -11.81 41.16 -26.32
CA ILE A 68 -11.81 40.82 -24.89
C ILE A 68 -11.38 39.36 -24.70
N SER A 69 -11.93 38.45 -25.50
CA SER A 69 -11.70 37.00 -25.42
C SER A 69 -10.35 36.55 -25.97
N THR A 70 -9.63 37.37 -26.73
CA THR A 70 -8.29 37.02 -27.22
C THR A 70 -7.31 36.74 -26.07
N PHE A 71 -7.45 37.46 -24.95
CA PHE A 71 -6.67 37.20 -23.73
C PHE A 71 -6.88 35.78 -23.19
N THR A 72 -8.12 35.29 -23.17
CA THR A 72 -8.45 33.97 -22.64
C THR A 72 -7.98 32.87 -23.60
N LEU A 73 -8.00 33.12 -24.91
CA LEU A 73 -7.41 32.24 -25.90
C LEU A 73 -5.88 32.14 -25.75
N GLY A 74 -5.20 33.27 -25.51
CA GLY A 74 -3.78 33.26 -25.17
C GLY A 74 -3.49 32.46 -23.90
N ALA A 75 -4.32 32.62 -22.87
CA ALA A 75 -4.18 31.88 -21.61
C ALA A 75 -4.43 30.38 -21.75
N LEU A 76 -5.34 29.97 -22.64
CA LEU A 76 -5.52 28.58 -23.03
C LEU A 76 -4.23 27.99 -23.61
N ILE A 77 -3.62 28.68 -24.59
CA ILE A 77 -2.36 28.25 -25.22
C ILE A 77 -1.22 28.20 -24.19
N GLY A 78 -1.10 29.24 -23.35
CA GLY A 78 -0.10 29.31 -22.29
C GLY A 78 -0.23 28.17 -21.30
N ALA A 79 -1.43 27.87 -20.82
CA ALA A 79 -1.68 26.77 -19.90
C ALA A 79 -1.36 25.40 -20.54
N LEU A 80 -1.77 25.15 -21.80
CA LEU A 80 -1.45 23.89 -22.49
C LEU A 80 0.06 23.71 -22.71
N SER A 81 0.79 24.79 -22.97
CA SER A 81 2.25 24.73 -23.15
C SER A 81 2.97 24.21 -21.90
N CYS A 82 2.44 24.48 -20.70
CA CYS A 82 3.01 24.00 -19.43
C CYS A 82 2.98 22.48 -19.28
N SER A 83 2.03 21.79 -19.93
CA SER A 83 1.96 20.32 -19.88
C SER A 83 3.18 19.65 -20.51
N PHE A 84 3.82 20.30 -21.50
CA PHE A 84 4.99 19.77 -22.19
C PHE A 84 6.29 20.36 -21.63
N ILE A 85 6.29 21.67 -21.40
CA ILE A 85 7.50 22.43 -21.04
C ILE A 85 7.77 22.36 -19.53
N GLY A 86 6.73 22.20 -18.71
CA GLY A 86 6.78 22.32 -17.25
C GLY A 86 7.75 21.37 -16.57
N ASP A 87 7.82 20.12 -17.04
CA ASP A 87 8.72 19.11 -16.46
C ASP A 87 10.13 19.15 -17.07
N ILE A 88 10.29 19.72 -18.26
CA ILE A 88 11.59 19.90 -18.93
C ILE A 88 12.36 21.06 -18.29
N LEU A 89 11.74 22.23 -18.23
CA LEU A 89 12.40 23.47 -17.78
C LEU A 89 12.46 23.61 -16.25
N GLY A 90 11.53 22.98 -15.53
CA GLY A 90 11.31 23.18 -14.09
C GLY A 90 10.37 24.36 -13.80
N ARG A 91 9.91 24.50 -12.55
CA ARG A 91 8.85 25.47 -12.21
C ARG A 91 9.37 26.91 -12.27
N ARG A 92 10.55 27.19 -11.73
CA ARG A 92 11.11 28.57 -11.67
C ARG A 92 11.28 29.19 -13.05
N ARG A 93 11.79 28.43 -14.02
CA ARG A 93 12.02 28.93 -15.38
C ARG A 93 10.72 29.19 -16.13
N VAL A 94 9.69 28.38 -15.89
CA VAL A 94 8.36 28.59 -16.49
C VAL A 94 7.67 29.81 -15.89
N ILE A 95 7.79 30.04 -14.58
CA ILE A 95 7.28 31.25 -13.92
C ILE A 95 7.99 32.50 -14.46
N PHE A 96 9.32 32.44 -14.65
CA PHE A 96 10.08 33.52 -15.27
C PHE A 96 9.60 33.80 -16.71
N ALA A 97 9.48 32.77 -17.54
CA ALA A 97 9.01 32.91 -18.92
C ALA A 97 7.59 33.47 -19.00
N GLY A 98 6.69 33.03 -18.11
CA GLY A 98 5.32 33.55 -18.03
C GLY A 98 5.27 35.02 -17.59
N SER A 99 6.12 35.41 -16.63
CA SER A 99 6.23 36.81 -16.17
C SER A 99 6.79 37.72 -17.26
N LEU A 100 7.82 37.26 -17.99
CA LEU A 100 8.41 37.97 -19.12
C LEU A 100 7.40 38.15 -20.27
N ALA A 101 6.66 37.10 -20.63
CA ALA A 101 5.61 37.19 -21.64
C ALA A 101 4.54 38.20 -21.23
N THR A 102 4.10 38.17 -19.96
CA THR A 102 3.12 39.12 -19.41
C THR A 102 3.61 40.57 -19.55
N LEU A 103 4.86 40.86 -19.16
CA LEU A 103 5.48 42.18 -19.29
C LEU A 103 5.53 42.66 -20.74
N VAL A 104 5.99 41.83 -21.67
CA VAL A 104 6.06 42.17 -23.10
C VAL A 104 4.67 42.49 -23.65
N GLY A 105 3.68 41.67 -23.30
CA GLY A 105 2.29 41.89 -23.70
C GLY A 105 1.69 43.19 -23.14
N GLU A 106 2.02 43.53 -21.89
CA GLU A 106 1.58 44.76 -21.22
C GLU A 106 2.18 46.01 -21.89
N VAL A 107 3.48 45.97 -22.22
CA VAL A 107 4.15 47.04 -22.98
C VAL A 107 3.51 47.22 -24.37
N LEU A 108 3.17 46.13 -25.05
CA LEU A 108 2.49 46.19 -26.35
C LEU A 108 1.07 46.76 -26.24
N CYS A 109 0.33 46.42 -25.18
CA CYS A 109 -1.01 46.95 -24.96
C CYS A 109 -1.00 48.44 -24.61
N CYS A 110 -0.09 48.89 -23.72
CA CYS A 110 -0.03 50.29 -23.31
C CYS A 110 0.49 51.23 -24.41
N SER A 111 1.34 50.71 -25.32
CA SER A 111 1.87 51.45 -26.48
C SER A 111 1.00 51.35 -27.74
N SER A 112 -0.16 50.70 -27.65
CA SER A 112 -0.98 50.40 -28.84
C SER A 112 -1.48 51.66 -29.56
N PHE A 113 -1.37 51.64 -30.89
CA PHE A 113 -1.89 52.65 -31.82
C PHE A 113 -2.94 52.11 -32.79
N GLY A 114 -3.15 50.80 -32.82
CA GLY A 114 -4.15 50.14 -33.66
C GLY A 114 -4.66 48.83 -33.03
N LEU A 115 -5.84 48.37 -33.48
CA LEU A 115 -6.54 47.23 -32.89
C LEU A 115 -5.71 45.93 -32.96
N ALA A 116 -5.02 45.69 -34.08
CA ALA A 116 -4.20 44.50 -34.28
C ALA A 116 -3.07 44.38 -33.25
N GLN A 117 -2.38 45.48 -32.94
CA GLN A 117 -1.33 45.51 -31.92
C GLN A 117 -1.90 45.22 -30.53
N LEU A 118 -3.08 45.74 -30.21
CA LEU A 118 -3.77 45.46 -28.96
C LEU A 118 -4.16 43.97 -28.85
N ILE A 119 -4.67 43.37 -29.92
CA ILE A 119 -5.01 41.94 -29.99
C ILE A 119 -3.76 41.07 -29.75
N VAL A 120 -2.66 41.36 -30.45
CA VAL A 120 -1.38 40.64 -30.28
C VAL A 120 -0.86 40.80 -28.86
N GLY A 121 -0.88 42.03 -28.32
CA GLY A 121 -0.50 42.28 -26.93
C GLY A 121 -1.33 41.45 -25.96
N ARG A 122 -2.66 41.45 -26.09
CA ARG A 122 -3.57 40.66 -25.24
C ARG A 122 -3.34 39.15 -25.34
N LEU A 123 -3.04 38.65 -26.53
CA LEU A 123 -2.71 37.24 -26.73
C LEU A 123 -1.44 36.87 -25.95
N ILE A 124 -0.39 37.71 -26.03
CA ILE A 124 0.89 37.50 -25.33
C ILE A 124 0.72 37.60 -23.80
N ILE A 125 -0.04 38.58 -23.30
CA ILE A 125 -0.40 38.66 -21.87
C ILE A 125 -1.12 37.37 -21.46
N GLY A 126 -2.08 36.93 -22.29
CA GLY A 126 -2.80 35.68 -22.09
C GLY A 126 -1.85 34.50 -21.91
N VAL A 127 -0.91 34.30 -22.85
CA VAL A 127 0.08 33.22 -22.77
C VAL A 127 0.85 33.26 -21.45
N GLY A 128 1.30 34.44 -21.02
CA GLY A 128 1.99 34.63 -19.75
C GLY A 128 1.15 34.23 -18.53
N ILE A 129 -0.08 34.74 -18.45
CA ILE A 129 -1.02 34.40 -17.36
C ILE A 129 -1.40 32.91 -17.38
N GLY A 130 -1.57 32.32 -18.56
CA GLY A 130 -1.80 30.89 -18.74
C GLY A 130 -0.68 30.06 -18.12
N MET A 131 0.57 30.42 -18.40
CA MET A 131 1.74 29.75 -17.83
C MET A 131 1.83 29.89 -16.31
N LEU A 132 1.56 31.09 -15.79
CA LEU A 132 1.55 31.36 -14.34
C LEU A 132 0.44 30.57 -13.64
N SER A 133 -0.79 30.60 -14.16
CA SER A 133 -1.95 29.92 -13.57
C SER A 133 -1.83 28.39 -13.54
N GLY A 134 -1.12 27.79 -14.50
CA GLY A 134 -0.85 26.35 -14.50
C GLY A 134 0.31 25.92 -13.59
N THR A 135 1.31 26.77 -13.41
CA THR A 135 2.59 26.38 -12.78
C THR A 135 2.71 26.80 -11.32
N VAL A 136 2.25 28.01 -10.97
CA VAL A 136 2.39 28.59 -9.62
C VAL A 136 1.68 27.73 -8.56
N PRO A 137 0.41 27.32 -8.70
CA PRO A 137 -0.25 26.50 -7.68
C PRO A 137 0.39 25.12 -7.54
N VAL A 138 0.93 24.54 -8.62
CA VAL A 138 1.70 23.29 -8.55
C VAL A 138 2.98 23.50 -7.74
N TRP A 139 3.76 24.52 -8.05
CA TRP A 139 4.99 24.85 -7.31
C TRP A 139 4.72 25.13 -5.84
N GLN A 140 3.64 25.83 -5.52
CA GLN A 140 3.23 26.13 -4.16
C GLN A 140 2.77 24.87 -3.40
N SER A 141 2.02 23.97 -4.05
CA SER A 141 1.61 22.68 -3.49
C SER A 141 2.80 21.77 -3.19
N GLU A 142 3.83 21.82 -4.05
CA GLU A 142 5.07 21.05 -3.93
C GLU A 142 6.06 21.67 -2.94
N CYS A 143 5.88 22.93 -2.53
CA CYS A 143 6.72 23.59 -1.51
C CYS A 143 6.05 23.63 -0.11
N SER A 144 4.74 23.40 -0.02
CA SER A 144 3.98 23.51 1.23
C SER A 144 3.89 22.17 1.97
N SER A 145 3.81 22.22 3.31
CA SER A 145 3.50 21.05 4.14
C SER A 145 2.03 20.66 4.02
N ALA A 146 1.69 19.37 4.20
CA ALA A 146 0.32 18.86 4.05
C ALA A 146 -0.72 19.61 4.91
N GLN A 147 -0.35 20.00 6.13
CA GLN A 147 -1.25 20.71 7.07
C GLN A 147 -1.52 22.17 6.69
N SER A 148 -0.58 22.84 6.01
CA SER A 148 -0.69 24.27 5.67
C SER A 148 -1.00 24.52 4.19
N ARG A 149 -0.93 23.47 3.36
CA ARG A 149 -1.12 23.52 1.91
C ARG A 149 -2.47 24.15 1.51
N GLY A 150 -3.54 23.81 2.23
CA GLY A 150 -4.87 24.35 1.96
C GLY A 150 -4.93 25.87 2.11
N LYS A 151 -4.56 26.38 3.28
CA LYS A 151 -4.43 27.82 3.54
C LYS A 151 -3.55 28.54 2.54
N HIS A 152 -2.38 28.01 2.20
CA HIS A 152 -1.47 28.66 1.26
C HIS A 152 -2.09 28.84 -0.12
N ILE A 153 -2.67 27.79 -0.71
CA ILE A 153 -3.19 27.84 -2.09
C ILE A 153 -4.53 28.59 -2.15
N VAL A 154 -5.33 28.61 -1.08
CA VAL A 154 -6.55 29.42 -1.06
C VAL A 154 -6.25 30.93 -1.09
N LEU A 155 -5.07 31.37 -0.66
CA LEU A 155 -4.64 32.77 -0.81
C LEU A 155 -4.53 33.20 -2.28
N ASP A 156 -4.34 32.27 -3.22
CA ASP A 156 -4.37 32.56 -4.66
C ASP A 156 -5.69 33.24 -5.03
N GLY A 157 -6.81 32.73 -4.50
CA GLY A 157 -8.14 33.31 -4.71
C GLY A 157 -8.28 34.71 -4.09
N VAL A 158 -7.64 34.96 -2.94
CA VAL A 158 -7.60 36.28 -2.30
C VAL A 158 -6.88 37.28 -3.20
N PHE A 159 -5.73 36.90 -3.76
CA PHE A 159 -4.94 37.76 -4.65
C PHE A 159 -5.63 38.00 -6.00
N ILE A 160 -6.31 36.99 -6.56
CA ILE A 160 -7.16 37.16 -7.76
C ILE A 160 -8.24 38.21 -7.48
N SER A 161 -8.97 38.10 -6.36
CA SER A 161 -10.02 39.06 -6.01
C SER A 161 -9.47 40.46 -5.70
N ALA A 162 -8.29 40.57 -5.10
CA ALA A 162 -7.61 41.84 -4.90
C ALA A 162 -7.31 42.52 -6.25
N GLY A 163 -6.83 41.74 -7.24
CA GLY A 163 -6.65 42.19 -8.62
C GLY A 163 -7.94 42.72 -9.23
N TYR A 164 -9.05 41.98 -9.09
CA TYR A 164 -10.36 42.45 -9.57
C TYR A 164 -10.82 43.77 -8.92
N ALA A 165 -10.72 43.86 -7.60
CA ALA A 165 -11.16 45.04 -6.85
C ALA A 165 -10.32 46.27 -7.23
N ILE A 166 -8.98 46.15 -7.17
CA ILE A 166 -8.06 47.26 -7.47
C ILE A 166 -8.25 47.74 -8.91
N THR A 167 -8.38 46.84 -9.87
CA THR A 167 -8.63 47.20 -11.28
C THR A 167 -9.91 48.01 -11.46
N SER A 168 -10.98 47.62 -10.75
CA SER A 168 -12.26 48.32 -10.85
C SER A 168 -12.17 49.75 -10.29
N TRP A 169 -11.48 49.94 -9.17
CA TRP A 169 -11.23 51.26 -8.58
C TRP A 169 -10.29 52.12 -9.43
N VAL A 170 -9.22 51.54 -9.98
CA VAL A 170 -8.31 52.23 -10.91
C VAL A 170 -9.10 52.68 -12.14
N ASN A 171 -9.87 51.80 -12.77
CA ASN A 171 -10.70 52.15 -13.92
C ASN A 171 -11.71 53.26 -13.59
N LEU A 172 -12.32 53.25 -12.40
CA LEU A 172 -13.21 54.32 -11.96
C LEU A 172 -12.48 55.67 -11.76
N GLY A 173 -11.27 55.65 -11.18
CA GLY A 173 -10.47 56.86 -10.98
C GLY A 173 -10.06 57.50 -12.31
N PHE A 174 -9.57 56.69 -13.26
CA PHE A 174 -9.19 57.17 -14.58
C PHE A 174 -10.38 57.49 -15.49
N TYR A 175 -11.56 56.92 -15.23
CA TYR A 175 -12.80 57.29 -15.93
C TYR A 175 -13.18 58.76 -15.72
N GLN A 176 -12.79 59.38 -14.61
CA GLN A 176 -13.04 60.81 -14.37
C GLN A 176 -12.19 61.72 -15.28
N ILE A 177 -11.11 61.19 -15.86
CA ILE A 177 -10.23 61.92 -16.78
C ILE A 177 -10.85 61.88 -18.17
N LYS A 178 -11.62 62.92 -18.51
CA LYS A 178 -12.37 63.01 -19.77
C LYS A 178 -11.51 63.28 -21.01
N SER A 179 -10.22 63.62 -20.87
CA SER A 179 -9.37 64.00 -22.00
C SER A 179 -7.96 63.43 -21.90
N GLY A 180 -7.48 62.81 -23.00
CA GLY A 180 -6.12 62.26 -23.14
C GLY A 180 -6.05 60.73 -23.23
N SER A 181 -5.02 60.21 -23.91
CA SER A 181 -4.72 58.77 -24.01
C SER A 181 -4.27 58.15 -22.68
N VAL A 182 -3.90 59.00 -21.72
CA VAL A 182 -3.48 58.62 -20.36
C VAL A 182 -4.59 57.84 -19.63
N ALA A 183 -5.86 58.15 -19.89
CA ALA A 183 -7.02 57.55 -19.23
C ALA A 183 -7.10 56.02 -19.37
N TRP A 184 -6.60 55.44 -20.47
CA TRP A 184 -6.61 53.99 -20.67
C TRP A 184 -5.22 53.36 -20.73
N ARG A 185 -4.17 54.12 -21.11
CA ARG A 185 -2.80 53.60 -21.18
C ARG A 185 -2.19 53.34 -19.80
N VAL A 186 -2.43 54.21 -18.82
CA VAL A 186 -1.87 54.05 -17.47
C VAL A 186 -2.48 52.85 -16.75
N PRO A 187 -3.82 52.64 -16.73
CA PRO A 187 -4.41 51.42 -16.19
C PRO A 187 -3.84 50.13 -16.79
N LEU A 188 -3.48 50.12 -18.09
CA LEU A 188 -2.84 48.98 -18.74
C LEU A 188 -1.34 48.83 -18.44
N ALA A 189 -0.66 49.89 -18.02
CA ALA A 189 0.77 49.87 -17.70
C ALA A 189 1.07 49.46 -16.25
N ILE A 190 0.14 49.70 -15.31
CA ILE A 190 0.28 49.29 -13.89
C ILE A 190 0.66 47.82 -13.69
N PRO A 191 0.01 46.84 -14.34
CA PRO A 191 0.36 45.43 -14.12
C PRO A 191 1.76 45.10 -14.67
N GLY A 192 2.27 45.87 -15.64
CA GLY A 192 3.67 45.86 -16.09
C GLY A 192 4.69 46.00 -14.97
N LEU A 193 4.40 46.84 -13.98
CA LEU A 193 5.30 47.00 -12.83
C LEU A 193 5.22 45.79 -11.88
N VAL A 194 4.04 45.19 -11.76
CA VAL A 194 3.83 44.03 -10.90
C VAL A 194 4.46 42.77 -11.50
N SER A 195 4.51 42.63 -12.82
CA SER A 195 5.15 41.49 -13.51
C SER A 195 6.68 41.46 -13.38
N LEU A 196 7.32 42.60 -13.07
CA LEU A 196 8.75 42.65 -12.74
C LEU A 196 9.09 41.94 -11.43
N ILE A 197 8.18 41.98 -10.44
CA ILE A 197 8.40 41.41 -9.11
C ILE A 197 8.68 39.89 -9.18
N PRO A 198 7.78 39.04 -9.73
CA PRO A 198 8.04 37.60 -9.85
C PRO A 198 9.18 37.29 -10.82
N MET A 199 9.41 38.14 -11.84
CA MET A 199 10.49 37.96 -12.81
C MET A 199 11.88 38.04 -12.15
N PHE A 200 12.10 39.00 -11.25
CA PHE A 200 13.40 39.12 -10.54
C PHE A 200 13.48 38.23 -9.30
N SER A 201 12.37 38.03 -8.58
CA SER A 201 12.40 37.34 -7.29
C SER A 201 12.55 35.81 -7.41
N ILE A 202 12.08 35.21 -8.51
CA ILE A 202 11.96 33.75 -8.65
C ILE A 202 13.31 33.01 -8.57
N PHE A 203 14.41 33.63 -9.00
CA PHE A 203 15.74 33.01 -8.96
C PHE A 203 16.37 32.99 -7.56
N PHE A 204 15.88 33.84 -6.64
CA PHE A 204 16.31 33.85 -5.24
C PHE A 204 15.58 32.81 -4.39
N LEU A 205 14.56 32.16 -4.94
CA LEU A 205 13.71 31.19 -4.26
C LEU A 205 14.06 29.74 -4.68
N PRO A 206 13.80 28.75 -3.82
CA PRO A 206 14.10 27.36 -4.12
C PRO A 206 13.17 26.80 -5.20
N GLU A 207 13.69 25.80 -5.92
CA GLU A 207 12.89 25.00 -6.85
C GLU A 207 11.95 24.07 -6.09
N SER A 208 10.97 23.48 -6.78
CA SER A 208 10.20 22.38 -6.22
C SER A 208 11.11 21.19 -5.80
N PRO A 209 11.06 20.74 -4.53
CA PRO A 209 11.84 19.58 -4.09
C PRO A 209 11.42 18.30 -4.81
N ARG A 210 10.13 18.17 -5.15
CA ARG A 210 9.57 17.03 -5.88
C ARG A 210 10.13 16.93 -7.30
N TRP A 211 10.23 18.07 -7.99
CA TRP A 211 10.84 18.14 -9.33
C TRP A 211 12.34 17.84 -9.29
N LEU A 212 13.05 18.29 -8.24
CA LEU A 212 14.47 18.00 -8.07
C LEU A 212 14.73 16.50 -7.90
N VAL A 213 13.90 15.79 -7.12
CA VAL A 213 13.95 14.31 -7.01
C VAL A 213 13.67 13.65 -8.36
N GLN A 214 12.65 14.11 -9.10
CA GLN A 214 12.33 13.59 -10.44
C GLN A 214 13.50 13.72 -11.43
N LYS A 215 14.35 14.75 -11.28
CA LYS A 215 15.57 14.96 -12.09
C LYS A 215 16.82 14.27 -11.53
N GLY A 216 16.70 13.47 -10.48
CA GLY A 216 17.82 12.77 -9.83
C GLY A 216 18.73 13.68 -8.99
N ARG A 217 18.31 14.91 -8.67
CA ARG A 217 19.11 15.89 -7.90
C ARG A 217 18.78 15.83 -6.42
N LEU A 218 19.08 14.70 -5.79
CA LEU A 218 18.68 14.39 -4.41
C LEU A 218 19.25 15.35 -3.37
N GLU A 219 20.54 15.70 -3.47
CA GLU A 219 21.17 16.65 -2.54
C GLU A 219 20.52 18.04 -2.56
N GLN A 220 20.16 18.53 -3.75
CA GLN A 220 19.47 19.81 -3.90
C GLN A 220 18.04 19.73 -3.36
N ALA A 221 17.36 18.60 -3.56
CA ALA A 221 16.02 18.35 -3.02
C ALA A 221 16.06 18.34 -1.48
N ARG A 222 17.06 17.68 -0.88
CA ARG A 222 17.30 17.65 0.56
C ARG A 222 17.54 19.04 1.12
N ALA A 223 18.48 19.78 0.55
CA ALA A 223 18.76 21.16 0.98
C ALA A 223 17.51 22.05 0.89
N THR A 224 16.69 21.85 -0.14
CA THR A 224 15.43 22.59 -0.31
C THR A 224 14.40 22.22 0.75
N LEU A 225 14.18 20.93 1.02
CA LEU A 225 13.24 20.50 2.06
C LEU A 225 13.65 20.97 3.45
N VAL A 226 14.95 20.90 3.78
CA VAL A 226 15.51 21.47 5.02
C VAL A 226 15.21 22.97 5.12
N SER A 227 15.40 23.72 4.02
CA SER A 227 15.10 25.16 4.01
C SER A 227 13.61 25.47 4.18
N LEU A 228 12.72 24.62 3.65
CA LEU A 228 11.26 24.78 3.72
C LEU A 228 10.69 24.36 5.07
N SER A 229 11.17 23.26 5.66
CA SER A 229 10.75 22.79 6.98
C SER A 229 11.29 23.68 8.10
N GLY A 230 12.44 24.33 7.88
CA GLY A 230 13.16 25.06 8.94
C GLY A 230 13.78 24.13 9.98
N ALA A 231 13.83 22.82 9.71
CA ALA A 231 14.44 21.81 10.57
C ALA A 231 15.96 21.72 10.32
N SER A 232 16.68 21.06 11.23
CA SER A 232 18.10 20.74 11.03
C SER A 232 18.26 19.73 9.88
N ALA A 233 19.35 19.81 9.11
CA ALA A 233 19.61 18.93 7.96
C ALA A 233 19.65 17.42 8.30
N ALA A 234 19.78 17.09 9.59
CA ALA A 234 19.81 15.74 10.15
C ALA A 234 18.46 15.25 10.72
N SER A 235 17.36 16.00 10.57
CA SER A 235 16.05 15.55 11.06
C SER A 235 15.55 14.33 10.27
N GLU A 236 15.13 13.30 10.99
CA GLU A 236 14.58 12.03 10.45
C GLU A 236 13.37 12.28 9.52
N ASP A 237 12.53 13.27 9.83
CA ASP A 237 11.36 13.67 9.04
C ASP A 237 11.68 14.05 7.58
N VAL A 238 12.76 14.82 7.36
CA VAL A 238 13.16 15.25 6.00
C VAL A 238 13.69 14.07 5.18
N SER A 239 14.39 13.14 5.84
CA SER A 239 14.89 11.94 5.17
C SER A 239 13.74 11.00 4.80
N GLY A 240 12.75 10.86 5.69
CA GLY A 240 11.51 10.11 5.43
C GLY A 240 10.67 10.70 4.29
N ASP A 241 10.52 12.02 4.22
CA ASP A 241 9.79 12.69 3.14
C ASP A 241 10.48 12.50 1.77
N ILE A 242 11.82 12.53 1.71
CA ILE A 242 12.56 12.25 0.46
C ILE A 242 12.37 10.79 0.03
N ALA A 243 12.51 9.85 0.97
CA ALA A 243 12.31 8.43 0.70
C ALA A 243 10.89 8.15 0.18
N ALA A 244 9.86 8.79 0.76
CA ALA A 244 8.48 8.69 0.29
C ALA A 244 8.29 9.21 -1.15
N ILE A 245 8.94 10.33 -1.49
CA ILE A 245 8.92 10.89 -2.86
C ILE A 245 9.65 9.94 -3.83
N GLN A 246 10.80 9.39 -3.44
CA GLN A 246 11.56 8.44 -4.26
C GLN A 246 10.79 7.14 -4.50
N LEU A 247 10.22 6.55 -3.45
CA LEU A 247 9.39 5.36 -3.53
C LEU A 247 8.20 5.58 -4.47
N THR A 248 7.54 6.75 -4.37
CA THR A 248 6.47 7.14 -5.28
C THR A 248 6.99 7.23 -6.71
N LEU A 249 8.21 7.72 -6.94
CA LEU A 249 8.79 7.82 -8.29
C LEU A 249 9.18 6.45 -8.86
N GLU A 250 9.74 5.55 -8.05
CA GLU A 250 10.21 4.21 -8.42
C GLU A 250 9.06 3.24 -8.71
N ASN A 251 7.98 3.32 -7.93
CA ASN A 251 6.76 2.55 -8.17
C ASN A 251 6.12 2.83 -9.54
N HIS A 252 6.51 3.91 -10.22
CA HIS A 252 6.08 4.25 -11.57
C HIS A 252 7.19 3.98 -12.61
N SER A 253 7.91 2.86 -12.53
CA SER A 253 9.04 2.51 -13.40
C SER A 253 8.75 2.52 -14.92
N ARG A 254 7.47 2.48 -15.34
CA ARG A 254 7.07 2.80 -16.73
C ARG A 254 6.90 4.31 -16.91
N GLY A 255 7.53 4.89 -17.92
CA GLY A 255 7.31 6.29 -18.30
C GLY A 255 5.84 6.52 -18.66
N LEU A 256 5.04 7.05 -17.73
CA LEU A 256 3.65 7.41 -17.96
C LEU A 256 3.59 8.56 -18.97
N SER A 257 3.03 8.28 -20.14
CA SER A 257 2.68 9.27 -21.14
C SER A 257 1.31 9.89 -20.83
N ILE A 258 1.05 11.09 -21.32
CA ILE A 258 -0.28 11.73 -21.24
C ILE A 258 -1.38 10.82 -21.85
N MET A 259 -1.01 9.96 -22.81
CA MET A 259 -1.93 8.99 -23.40
C MET A 259 -2.32 7.86 -22.43
N ASP A 260 -1.50 7.56 -21.42
CA ASP A 260 -1.82 6.56 -20.40
C ASP A 260 -2.94 7.03 -19.45
N ILE A 261 -3.27 8.34 -19.46
CA ILE A 261 -4.47 8.85 -18.78
C ILE A 261 -5.70 8.12 -19.26
N TRP A 262 -5.78 7.77 -20.55
CA TRP A 262 -6.95 7.16 -21.17
C TRP A 262 -7.00 5.64 -21.07
N ARG A 263 -5.95 5.01 -20.54
CA ARG A 263 -5.90 3.56 -20.37
C ARG A 263 -6.54 3.17 -19.04
N PRO A 264 -7.40 2.14 -19.01
CA PRO A 264 -7.88 1.57 -17.76
C PRO A 264 -6.68 1.00 -17.01
N ASN A 265 -6.33 1.62 -15.89
CA ASN A 265 -5.16 1.29 -15.09
C ASN A 265 -5.54 1.27 -13.61
N ASP A 266 -4.79 0.53 -12.79
CA ASP A 266 -5.06 0.34 -11.35
C ASP A 266 -5.11 1.66 -10.55
N GLU A 267 -4.46 2.71 -11.07
CA GLU A 267 -4.38 4.04 -10.45
C GLU A 267 -5.63 4.92 -10.69
N LYS A 268 -6.61 4.43 -11.47
CA LYS A 268 -7.84 5.16 -11.84
C LYS A 268 -7.56 6.56 -12.38
N LEU A 269 -6.55 6.67 -13.25
CA LEU A 269 -6.05 7.94 -13.75
C LEU A 269 -7.12 8.73 -14.53
N LEU A 270 -7.93 8.05 -15.34
CA LEU A 270 -9.12 8.61 -16.00
C LEU A 270 -10.08 9.29 -15.01
N TYR A 271 -10.36 8.64 -13.88
CA TYR A 271 -11.27 9.17 -12.87
C TYR A 271 -10.68 10.41 -12.19
N ARG A 272 -9.41 10.37 -11.79
CA ARG A 272 -8.69 11.52 -11.20
C ARG A 272 -8.65 12.71 -12.16
N PHE A 273 -8.40 12.45 -13.44
CA PHE A 273 -8.40 13.47 -14.49
C PHE A 273 -9.79 14.05 -14.74
N SER A 274 -10.82 13.19 -14.77
CA SER A 274 -12.21 13.63 -14.93
C SER A 274 -12.67 14.53 -13.79
N LEU A 275 -12.26 14.26 -12.54
CA LEU A 275 -12.53 15.13 -11.40
C LEU A 275 -11.92 16.54 -11.60
N CYS A 276 -10.67 16.62 -12.05
CA CYS A 276 -10.01 17.90 -12.29
C CYS A 276 -10.73 18.72 -13.38
N ILE A 277 -11.01 18.09 -14.53
CA ILE A 277 -11.67 18.72 -15.67
C ILE A 277 -13.09 19.18 -15.29
N LEU A 278 -13.85 18.33 -14.63
CA LEU A 278 -15.22 18.62 -14.24
C LEU A 278 -15.28 19.75 -13.20
N LEU A 279 -14.33 19.79 -12.26
CA LEU A 279 -14.26 20.87 -11.26
C LEU A 279 -13.99 22.23 -11.89
N GLN A 280 -13.03 22.31 -12.83
CA GLN A 280 -12.72 23.53 -13.55
C GLN A 280 -13.83 23.94 -14.52
N PHE A 281 -14.52 22.97 -15.12
CA PHE A 281 -15.73 23.21 -15.91
C PHE A 281 -16.83 23.82 -15.04
N TYR A 282 -17.12 23.24 -13.87
CA TYR A 282 -18.10 23.79 -12.95
C TYR A 282 -17.75 25.19 -12.48
N GLN A 283 -16.48 25.46 -12.18
CA GLN A 283 -16.07 26.82 -11.84
C GLN A 283 -16.48 27.81 -12.92
N ARG A 284 -16.21 27.51 -14.20
CA ARG A 284 -16.44 28.45 -15.30
C ARG A 284 -17.89 28.50 -15.77
N MET A 285 -18.59 27.38 -15.72
CA MET A 285 -20.02 27.32 -15.97
C MET A 285 -20.81 28.00 -14.87
N SER A 286 -20.39 27.92 -13.62
CA SER A 286 -21.10 28.57 -12.51
C SER A 286 -20.62 29.99 -12.25
N GLU A 287 -19.41 30.36 -12.66
CA GLU A 287 -18.88 31.72 -12.59
C GLU A 287 -19.22 32.51 -13.87
N VAL A 288 -20.43 33.07 -13.89
CA VAL A 288 -20.99 34.01 -14.89
C VAL A 288 -20.37 35.42 -14.73
N ARG A 289 -19.04 35.51 -14.56
CA ARG A 289 -18.38 36.80 -14.31
C ARG A 289 -18.50 37.77 -15.48
N ASN A 290 -18.79 37.32 -16.71
CA ASN A 290 -19.07 38.24 -17.80
C ASN A 290 -20.49 38.84 -17.78
N LEU A 291 -21.41 38.34 -16.95
CA LEU A 291 -22.75 38.93 -16.82
C LEU A 291 -22.85 39.81 -15.57
N ILE A 292 -22.53 39.27 -14.39
CA ILE A 292 -22.83 39.99 -13.14
C ILE A 292 -21.80 41.07 -12.83
N SER A 293 -20.51 40.92 -13.18
CA SER A 293 -19.50 41.95 -12.89
C SER A 293 -19.36 43.00 -14.01
N VAL A 294 -19.63 42.63 -15.27
CA VAL A 294 -19.56 43.54 -16.43
C VAL A 294 -20.90 44.24 -16.66
N TYR A 295 -22.03 43.56 -16.41
CA TYR A 295 -23.37 44.14 -16.51
C TYR A 295 -23.95 44.53 -15.15
N ALA A 296 -23.27 44.35 -14.01
CA ALA A 296 -23.69 45.00 -12.75
C ALA A 296 -24.00 46.49 -12.95
N PRO A 297 -23.10 47.29 -13.58
CA PRO A 297 -23.39 48.69 -13.85
C PRO A 297 -24.64 48.87 -14.72
N ILE A 298 -24.84 48.01 -15.73
CA ILE A 298 -25.98 48.07 -16.66
C ILE A 298 -27.28 47.69 -15.94
N ILE A 299 -27.28 46.65 -15.10
CA ILE A 299 -28.41 46.26 -14.25
C ILE A 299 -28.73 47.39 -13.27
N PHE A 300 -27.74 48.05 -12.69
CA PHE A 300 -27.96 49.18 -11.77
C PHE A 300 -28.42 50.46 -12.49
N GLU A 301 -27.95 50.70 -13.71
CA GLU A 301 -28.29 51.87 -14.51
C GLU A 301 -29.65 51.72 -15.20
N GLU A 302 -29.93 50.59 -15.84
CA GLU A 302 -31.19 50.33 -16.56
C GLU A 302 -32.32 49.88 -15.61
N ASN A 303 -32.06 49.01 -14.61
CA ASN A 303 -33.13 48.47 -13.75
C ASN A 303 -33.38 49.27 -12.46
N LEU A 304 -32.36 49.97 -11.94
CA LEU A 304 -32.50 50.85 -10.77
C LEU A 304 -32.49 52.34 -11.12
N GLN A 305 -32.31 52.71 -12.41
CA GLN A 305 -32.26 54.11 -12.88
C GLN A 305 -31.22 54.95 -12.12
N MET A 306 -30.11 54.32 -11.71
CA MET A 306 -29.02 54.98 -10.99
C MET A 306 -28.11 55.74 -11.97
N SER A 307 -27.44 56.79 -11.49
CA SER A 307 -26.46 57.50 -12.32
C SER A 307 -25.30 56.58 -12.70
N SER A 308 -24.76 56.73 -13.91
CA SER A 308 -23.65 55.90 -14.41
C SER A 308 -22.45 55.84 -13.45
N ILE A 309 -22.17 56.93 -12.73
CA ILE A 309 -21.11 56.98 -11.71
C ILE A 309 -21.47 56.09 -10.50
N MET A 310 -22.69 56.19 -9.99
CA MET A 310 -23.13 55.38 -8.84
C MET A 310 -23.17 53.89 -9.18
N SER A 311 -23.61 53.54 -10.39
CA SER A 311 -23.61 52.16 -10.89
C SER A 311 -22.20 51.56 -10.97
N LYS A 312 -21.21 52.33 -11.43
CA LYS A 312 -19.80 51.92 -11.46
C LYS A 312 -19.19 51.80 -10.05
N ILE A 313 -19.54 52.71 -9.12
CA ILE A 313 -19.13 52.61 -7.71
C ILE A 313 -19.69 51.33 -7.09
N LEU A 314 -20.96 51.02 -7.33
CA LEU A 314 -21.60 49.83 -6.78
C LEU A 314 -20.98 48.55 -7.36
N ALA A 315 -20.63 48.53 -8.64
CA ALA A 315 -19.87 47.43 -9.23
C ALA A 315 -18.48 47.26 -8.60
N ALA A 316 -17.73 48.34 -8.38
CA ALA A 316 -16.45 48.29 -7.67
C ALA A 316 -16.61 47.79 -6.21
N ALA A 317 -17.69 48.20 -5.54
CA ALA A 317 -18.04 47.72 -4.21
C ALA A 317 -18.36 46.21 -4.19
N THR A 318 -19.07 45.67 -5.20
CA THR A 318 -19.33 44.22 -5.29
C THR A 318 -18.04 43.40 -5.43
N LEU A 319 -17.05 43.90 -6.18
CA LEU A 319 -15.75 43.23 -6.33
C LEU A 319 -14.89 43.35 -5.07
N SER A 320 -15.00 44.48 -4.36
CA SER A 320 -14.38 44.66 -3.04
C SER A 320 -15.01 43.72 -1.99
N TRP A 321 -16.32 43.51 -2.06
CA TRP A 321 -17.03 42.53 -1.26
C TRP A 321 -16.60 41.09 -1.58
N LYS A 322 -16.40 40.76 -2.86
CA LYS A 322 -15.83 39.47 -3.28
C LYS A 322 -14.46 39.24 -2.64
N PHE A 323 -13.59 40.25 -2.63
CA PHE A 323 -12.29 40.20 -1.95
C PHE A 323 -12.44 39.93 -0.46
N LEU A 324 -13.31 40.66 0.26
CA LEU A 324 -13.54 40.43 1.68
C LEU A 324 -14.08 39.03 1.98
N SER A 325 -14.93 38.50 1.09
CA SER A 325 -15.49 37.16 1.22
C SER A 325 -14.45 36.04 1.09
N CYS A 326 -13.31 36.29 0.44
CA CYS A 326 -12.23 35.32 0.31
C CYS A 326 -11.60 34.94 1.67
N PHE A 327 -11.64 35.82 2.67
CA PHE A 327 -11.12 35.52 4.02
C PHE A 327 -11.95 34.43 4.73
N VAL A 328 -13.24 34.30 4.39
CA VAL A 328 -14.07 33.19 4.87
C VAL A 328 -13.57 31.86 4.30
N ALA A 329 -13.23 31.83 3.01
CA ALA A 329 -12.66 30.65 2.35
C ALA A 329 -11.35 30.21 3.03
N PHE A 330 -10.48 31.17 3.34
CA PHE A 330 -9.21 30.94 4.02
C PHE A 330 -9.38 30.25 5.39
N TYR A 331 -10.41 30.64 6.15
CA TYR A 331 -10.70 30.01 7.44
C TYR A 331 -11.39 28.64 7.31
N CYS A 332 -12.30 28.50 6.34
CA CYS A 332 -13.13 27.31 6.21
C CYS A 332 -12.40 26.11 5.59
N ILE A 333 -11.43 26.33 4.68
CA ILE A 333 -10.83 25.26 3.87
C ILE A 333 -10.16 24.14 4.68
N ASP A 334 -9.44 24.51 5.73
CA ASP A 334 -8.73 23.58 6.61
C ASP A 334 -9.51 23.25 7.88
N ARG A 335 -10.71 23.80 8.07
CA ARG A 335 -11.57 23.48 9.23
C ARG A 335 -12.69 22.52 8.87
N TYR A 336 -13.30 22.69 7.71
CA TYR A 336 -14.46 21.92 7.26
C TYR A 336 -14.16 20.95 6.12
N GLY A 337 -12.93 20.97 5.58
CA GLY A 337 -12.53 20.15 4.43
C GLY A 337 -12.91 20.78 3.08
N ARG A 338 -12.39 20.20 2.00
CA ARG A 338 -12.52 20.73 0.64
C ARG A 338 -13.91 20.43 0.09
N ARG A 339 -14.47 19.25 0.42
CA ARG A 339 -15.77 18.79 -0.11
C ARG A 339 -16.92 19.64 0.41
N MET A 340 -16.95 19.96 1.71
CA MET A 340 -18.00 20.79 2.30
C MET A 340 -18.00 22.20 1.75
N VAL A 341 -16.80 22.76 1.55
CA VAL A 341 -16.60 24.08 0.94
C VAL A 341 -17.21 24.14 -0.47
N PHE A 342 -16.99 23.14 -1.32
CA PHE A 342 -17.60 23.08 -2.65
C PHE A 342 -19.13 22.89 -2.61
N ILE A 343 -19.65 22.08 -1.69
CA ILE A 343 -21.10 21.87 -1.54
C ILE A 343 -21.79 23.16 -1.13
N VAL A 344 -21.29 23.84 -0.09
CA VAL A 344 -21.86 25.11 0.42
C VAL A 344 -21.78 26.21 -0.63
N SER A 345 -20.65 26.31 -1.34
CA SER A 345 -20.47 27.28 -2.41
C SER A 345 -21.45 27.01 -3.57
N GLY A 346 -21.55 25.76 -4.04
CA GLY A 346 -22.43 25.38 -5.14
C GLY A 346 -23.92 25.56 -4.83
N THR A 347 -24.37 25.18 -3.62
CA THR A 347 -25.76 25.41 -3.20
C THR A 347 -26.07 26.89 -3.08
N GLY A 348 -25.21 27.67 -2.41
CA GLY A 348 -25.38 29.11 -2.27
C GLY A 348 -25.44 29.83 -3.62
N MET A 349 -24.56 29.45 -4.56
CA MET A 349 -24.56 29.98 -5.92
C MET A 349 -25.83 29.66 -6.69
N SER A 350 -26.31 28.41 -6.60
CA SER A 350 -27.54 27.96 -7.28
C SER A 350 -28.79 28.69 -6.77
N LEU A 351 -28.93 28.81 -5.44
CA LEU A 351 -30.03 29.57 -4.83
C LEU A 351 -30.00 31.05 -5.22
N CYS A 352 -28.81 31.68 -5.21
CA CYS A 352 -28.69 33.09 -5.61
C CYS A 352 -29.04 33.29 -7.09
N MET A 353 -28.63 32.37 -7.97
CA MET A 353 -28.96 32.43 -9.40
C MET A 353 -30.45 32.21 -9.67
N LEU A 354 -31.09 31.29 -8.93
CA LEU A 354 -32.53 31.10 -9.00
C LEU A 354 -33.28 32.36 -8.54
N ALA A 355 -32.85 32.97 -7.43
CA ALA A 355 -33.44 34.20 -6.93
C ALA A 355 -33.22 35.38 -7.87
N LEU A 356 -32.06 35.46 -8.55
CA LEU A 356 -31.81 36.44 -9.60
C LEU A 356 -32.72 36.23 -10.80
N ALA A 357 -32.93 34.99 -11.25
CA ALA A 357 -33.86 34.68 -12.34
C ALA A 357 -35.30 35.12 -12.00
N ILE A 358 -35.74 34.93 -10.75
CA ILE A 358 -37.08 35.32 -10.29
C ILE A 358 -37.19 36.85 -10.17
N THR A 359 -36.21 37.51 -9.56
CA THR A 359 -36.27 38.97 -9.35
C THR A 359 -36.15 39.75 -10.65
N THR A 360 -35.43 39.22 -11.65
CA THR A 360 -35.27 39.82 -12.98
C THR A 360 -36.39 39.47 -13.96
N SER A 361 -37.30 38.55 -13.62
CA SER A 361 -38.48 38.25 -14.45
C SER A 361 -39.60 39.28 -14.27
N PHE A 362 -39.59 40.03 -13.16
CA PHE A 362 -40.55 41.10 -12.93
C PHE A 362 -40.23 42.36 -13.76
N PRO A 363 -41.25 43.14 -14.17
CA PRO A 363 -41.03 44.39 -14.89
C PRO A 363 -40.17 45.39 -14.11
N HIS A 364 -39.34 46.16 -14.82
CA HIS A 364 -38.39 47.14 -14.26
C HIS A 364 -39.03 48.23 -13.38
N ALA A 365 -40.36 48.39 -13.40
CA ALA A 365 -41.09 49.29 -12.51
C ALA A 365 -41.09 48.83 -11.03
N ASN A 366 -40.84 47.55 -10.76
CA ASN A 366 -40.85 46.97 -9.42
C ASN A 366 -39.53 47.23 -8.69
N LYS A 367 -39.38 48.42 -8.10
CA LYS A 367 -38.21 48.82 -7.30
C LYS A 367 -37.77 47.79 -6.24
N PRO A 368 -38.68 47.12 -5.48
CA PRO A 368 -38.28 46.11 -4.50
C PRO A 368 -37.57 44.90 -5.13
N ALA A 369 -38.01 44.47 -6.32
CA ALA A 369 -37.41 43.34 -7.03
C ALA A 369 -35.97 43.67 -7.47
N SER A 370 -35.74 44.87 -8.01
CA SER A 370 -34.40 45.33 -8.41
C SER A 370 -33.44 45.46 -7.22
N VAL A 371 -33.90 45.92 -6.06
CA VAL A 371 -33.10 45.96 -4.82
C VAL A 371 -32.74 44.54 -4.36
N MET A 372 -33.68 43.60 -4.44
CA MET A 372 -33.41 42.19 -4.13
C MET A 372 -32.42 41.58 -5.13
N SER A 373 -32.50 41.90 -6.43
CA SER A 373 -31.48 41.48 -7.40
C SER A 373 -30.09 41.98 -7.02
N ALA A 374 -29.95 43.24 -6.59
CA ALA A 374 -28.69 43.77 -6.12
C ALA A 374 -28.17 42.99 -4.89
N LEU A 375 -29.03 42.71 -3.90
CA LEU A 375 -28.68 41.89 -2.73
C LEU A 375 -28.18 40.49 -3.13
N PHE A 376 -28.88 39.81 -4.04
CA PHE A 376 -28.49 38.48 -4.50
C PHE A 376 -27.19 38.48 -5.32
N ILE A 377 -26.85 39.59 -6.00
CA ILE A 377 -25.52 39.77 -6.61
C ILE A 377 -24.43 39.81 -5.53
N PHE A 378 -24.64 40.54 -4.43
CA PHE A 378 -23.70 40.56 -3.31
C PHE A 378 -23.56 39.19 -2.63
N LEU A 379 -24.67 38.48 -2.40
CA LEU A 379 -24.67 37.13 -1.84
C LEU A 379 -23.98 36.12 -2.79
N PHE A 380 -24.21 36.22 -4.09
CA PHE A 380 -23.50 35.39 -5.06
C PHE A 380 -21.99 35.62 -5.03
N ASN A 381 -21.55 36.88 -4.92
CA ASN A 381 -20.14 37.24 -4.74
C ASN A 381 -19.56 36.83 -3.37
N PHE A 382 -20.41 36.51 -2.39
CA PHE A 382 -20.01 35.92 -1.12
C PHE A 382 -19.80 34.41 -1.23
N PHE A 383 -20.70 33.69 -1.91
CA PHE A 383 -20.62 32.23 -2.01
C PHE A 383 -19.57 31.71 -3.01
N ILE A 384 -19.29 32.42 -4.11
CA ILE A 384 -18.27 31.99 -5.07
C ILE A 384 -16.90 31.80 -4.43
N PRO A 385 -16.32 32.81 -3.74
CA PRO A 385 -14.94 32.73 -3.30
C PRO A 385 -14.68 31.63 -2.28
N ILE A 386 -15.72 31.22 -1.56
CA ILE A 386 -15.65 30.14 -0.57
C ILE A 386 -15.07 28.87 -1.19
N GLY A 387 -15.55 28.45 -2.37
CA GLY A 387 -15.07 27.22 -3.03
C GLY A 387 -14.38 27.43 -4.37
N PHE A 388 -14.92 28.26 -5.25
CA PHE A 388 -14.58 28.27 -6.68
C PHE A 388 -13.58 29.35 -7.10
N LEU A 389 -12.70 29.79 -6.19
CA LEU A 389 -11.69 30.81 -6.53
C LEU A 389 -10.24 30.40 -6.22
N GLY A 390 -10.03 29.60 -5.17
CA GLY A 390 -8.72 29.02 -4.85
C GLY A 390 -8.76 27.51 -4.62
N ALA A 391 -9.83 26.99 -3.98
CA ALA A 391 -9.91 25.58 -3.62
C ALA A 391 -9.97 24.64 -4.85
N ASN A 392 -10.47 25.13 -5.98
CA ASN A 392 -10.48 24.41 -7.26
C ASN A 392 -9.05 24.12 -7.78
N PHE A 393 -8.14 25.09 -7.69
CA PHE A 393 -6.74 24.94 -8.09
C PHE A 393 -6.02 23.98 -7.13
N LEU A 394 -6.24 24.15 -5.82
CA LEU A 394 -5.76 23.25 -4.78
C LEU A 394 -6.15 21.80 -5.06
N TYR A 395 -7.43 21.53 -5.25
CA TYR A 395 -7.95 20.17 -5.41
C TYR A 395 -7.36 19.47 -6.65
N CYS A 396 -7.19 20.19 -7.76
CA CYS A 396 -6.55 19.64 -8.96
C CYS A 396 -5.09 19.21 -8.69
N THR A 397 -4.35 19.96 -7.89
CA THR A 397 -2.95 19.63 -7.56
C THR A 397 -2.84 18.47 -6.57
N GLU A 398 -3.80 18.32 -5.65
CA GLU A 398 -3.83 17.25 -4.65
C GLU A 398 -4.23 15.91 -5.28
N VAL A 399 -5.25 15.90 -6.14
CA VAL A 399 -5.73 14.67 -6.78
C VAL A 399 -4.78 14.16 -7.85
N ALA A 400 -3.96 15.01 -8.48
CA ALA A 400 -3.07 14.58 -9.54
C ALA A 400 -1.81 13.86 -9.01
N PRO A 401 -1.44 12.69 -9.58
CA PRO A 401 -0.25 11.94 -9.19
C PRO A 401 1.02 12.71 -9.55
N LEU A 402 2.10 12.47 -8.81
CA LEU A 402 3.35 13.24 -8.85
C LEU A 402 3.89 13.50 -10.27
N ARG A 403 3.93 12.47 -11.13
CA ARG A 403 4.50 12.57 -12.49
C ARG A 403 3.61 13.30 -13.50
N LEU A 404 2.29 13.17 -13.38
CA LEU A 404 1.33 13.80 -14.28
C LEU A 404 0.72 15.06 -13.68
N ARG A 405 1.17 15.49 -12.49
CA ARG A 405 0.60 16.60 -11.73
C ARG A 405 0.53 17.87 -12.56
N VAL A 406 1.63 18.21 -13.22
CA VAL A 406 1.72 19.42 -14.05
C VAL A 406 0.84 19.28 -15.27
N ALA A 407 0.91 18.17 -15.98
CA ALA A 407 0.11 17.94 -17.18
C ALA A 407 -1.39 18.01 -16.85
N MET A 408 -1.83 17.30 -15.80
CA MET A 408 -3.23 17.30 -15.37
C MET A 408 -3.68 18.69 -14.88
N ALA A 409 -2.90 19.36 -14.03
CA ALA A 409 -3.24 20.70 -13.55
C ALA A 409 -3.25 21.74 -14.69
N SER A 410 -2.32 21.65 -15.62
CA SER A 410 -2.21 22.54 -16.78
C SER A 410 -3.34 22.33 -17.79
N ILE A 411 -3.66 21.07 -18.14
CA ILE A 411 -4.81 20.76 -19.02
C ILE A 411 -6.14 21.13 -18.34
N SER A 412 -6.26 20.91 -17.04
CA SER A 412 -7.43 21.34 -16.25
C SER A 412 -7.59 22.86 -16.27
N THR A 413 -6.49 23.60 -16.10
CA THR A 413 -6.47 25.07 -16.19
C THR A 413 -6.73 25.55 -17.62
N ALA A 414 -6.25 24.84 -18.64
CA ALA A 414 -6.61 25.08 -20.03
C ALA A 414 -8.12 24.93 -20.26
N ASN A 415 -8.74 23.87 -19.75
CA ASN A 415 -10.20 23.67 -19.81
C ASN A 415 -10.95 24.85 -19.16
N HIS A 416 -10.45 25.37 -18.04
CA HIS A 416 -10.98 26.57 -17.42
C HIS A 416 -10.92 27.79 -18.37
N TRP A 417 -9.79 28.02 -19.04
CA TRP A 417 -9.65 29.13 -20.00
C TRP A 417 -10.52 28.96 -21.25
N LEU A 418 -10.68 27.72 -21.73
CA LEU A 418 -11.56 27.39 -22.86
C LEU A 418 -13.01 27.77 -22.55
N TRP A 419 -13.54 27.32 -21.40
CA TRP A 419 -14.91 27.67 -21.02
C TRP A 419 -15.07 29.14 -20.67
N ASN A 420 -14.01 29.80 -20.18
CA ASN A 420 -13.99 31.25 -20.05
C ASN A 420 -14.22 31.95 -21.40
N PHE A 421 -13.51 31.52 -22.45
CA PHE A 421 -13.69 32.01 -23.81
C PHE A 421 -15.12 31.79 -24.33
N VAL A 422 -15.62 30.55 -24.22
CA VAL A 422 -16.97 30.17 -24.71
C VAL A 422 -18.06 30.99 -24.02
N VAL A 423 -18.03 31.07 -22.69
CA VAL A 423 -19.02 31.85 -21.93
C VAL A 423 -18.92 33.33 -22.27
N THR A 424 -17.70 33.90 -22.32
CA THR A 424 -17.50 35.33 -22.62
C THR A 424 -18.08 35.72 -23.98
N MET A 425 -17.91 34.87 -25.00
CA MET A 425 -18.45 35.09 -26.34
C MET A 425 -19.98 34.94 -26.41
N ILE A 426 -20.56 33.95 -25.71
CA ILE A 426 -21.99 33.67 -25.77
C ILE A 426 -22.81 34.66 -24.93
N THR A 427 -22.27 35.15 -23.81
CA THR A 427 -23.02 35.96 -22.84
C THR A 427 -23.72 37.19 -23.45
N PRO A 428 -23.06 38.08 -24.23
CA PRO A 428 -23.74 39.26 -24.79
C PRO A 428 -24.93 38.91 -25.69
N VAL A 429 -24.78 37.86 -26.50
CA VAL A 429 -25.84 37.37 -27.40
C VAL A 429 -27.00 36.77 -26.59
N ALA A 430 -26.68 35.92 -25.62
CA ALA A 430 -27.67 35.23 -24.79
C ALA A 430 -28.55 36.18 -23.96
N ILE A 431 -27.99 37.27 -23.44
CA ILE A 431 -28.76 38.30 -22.71
C ILE A 431 -29.78 38.95 -23.65
N ASN A 432 -29.33 39.34 -24.85
CA ASN A 432 -30.19 40.04 -25.80
C ASN A 432 -31.32 39.15 -26.34
N SER A 433 -31.09 37.84 -26.47
CA SER A 433 -32.09 36.90 -26.98
C SER A 433 -32.99 36.27 -25.91
N ILE A 434 -32.42 35.88 -24.76
CA ILE A 434 -33.05 35.00 -23.76
C ILE A 434 -33.34 35.73 -22.42
N GLY A 435 -32.69 36.88 -22.17
CA GLY A 435 -32.93 37.72 -20.99
C GLY A 435 -32.77 36.96 -19.67
N TYR A 436 -33.81 36.98 -18.83
CA TYR A 436 -33.78 36.40 -17.48
C TYR A 436 -33.65 34.87 -17.46
N GLN A 437 -34.07 34.15 -18.50
CA GLN A 437 -34.02 32.69 -18.51
C GLN A 437 -32.57 32.17 -18.57
N TYR A 438 -31.62 33.01 -18.96
CA TYR A 438 -30.20 32.69 -18.93
C TYR A 438 -29.70 32.41 -17.50
N TYR A 439 -30.25 33.09 -16.48
CA TYR A 439 -29.93 32.82 -15.07
C TYR A 439 -30.40 31.43 -14.60
N ILE A 440 -31.47 30.88 -15.21
CA ILE A 440 -32.01 29.55 -14.87
C ILE A 440 -31.02 28.45 -15.26
N VAL A 441 -30.38 28.58 -16.44
CA VAL A 441 -29.35 27.64 -16.90
C VAL A 441 -28.23 27.54 -15.85
N TYR A 442 -27.82 28.67 -15.28
CA TYR A 442 -26.79 28.72 -14.25
C TYR A 442 -27.24 28.24 -12.89
N ALA A 443 -28.51 28.43 -12.54
CA ALA A 443 -29.09 27.82 -11.35
C ALA A 443 -29.02 26.29 -11.43
N VAL A 444 -29.40 25.70 -12.58
CA VAL A 444 -29.33 24.25 -12.82
C VAL A 444 -27.88 23.75 -12.78
N MET A 445 -26.97 24.41 -13.49
CA MET A 445 -25.54 24.05 -13.47
C MET A 445 -24.96 24.13 -12.05
N GLY A 446 -25.34 25.16 -11.27
CA GLY A 446 -24.98 25.30 -9.87
C GLY A 446 -25.53 24.18 -8.98
N ALA A 447 -26.74 23.67 -9.26
CA ALA A 447 -27.35 22.57 -8.53
C ALA A 447 -26.67 21.21 -8.82
N CYS A 448 -26.07 21.05 -10.00
CA CYS A 448 -25.30 19.85 -10.34
C CYS A 448 -23.98 19.73 -9.54
N ILE A 449 -23.42 20.85 -9.06
CA ILE A 449 -22.18 20.87 -8.26
C ILE A 449 -22.31 20.03 -6.98
N PRO A 450 -23.21 20.35 -6.04
CA PRO A 450 -23.29 19.62 -4.77
C PRO A 450 -23.59 18.14 -4.96
N ILE A 451 -24.38 17.78 -5.98
CA ILE A 451 -24.69 16.39 -6.32
C ILE A 451 -23.40 15.66 -6.75
N SER A 452 -22.65 16.23 -7.67
CA SER A 452 -21.43 15.63 -8.20
C SER A 452 -20.34 15.53 -7.13
N VAL A 453 -20.16 16.58 -6.34
CA VAL A 453 -19.21 16.62 -5.22
C VAL A 453 -19.58 15.61 -4.14
N TYR A 454 -20.88 15.41 -3.89
CA TYR A 454 -21.32 14.42 -2.92
C TYR A 454 -20.97 12.99 -3.34
N PHE A 455 -21.17 12.60 -4.60
CA PHE A 455 -20.97 11.21 -5.03
C PHE A 455 -19.56 10.87 -5.53
N LEU A 456 -18.83 11.84 -6.09
CA LEU A 456 -17.61 11.58 -6.87
C LEU A 456 -16.33 12.15 -6.24
N TYR A 457 -16.41 13.12 -5.32
CA TYR A 457 -15.21 13.81 -4.84
C TYR A 457 -14.75 13.25 -3.48
N PRO A 458 -13.57 12.60 -3.40
CA PRO A 458 -12.96 12.25 -2.12
C PRO A 458 -12.47 13.50 -1.36
N GLU A 459 -12.44 13.41 -0.03
CA GLU A 459 -11.85 14.43 0.83
C GLU A 459 -10.33 14.33 0.83
N THR A 460 -9.66 15.48 0.73
CA THR A 460 -8.20 15.57 0.57
C THR A 460 -7.51 16.31 1.72
N MET A 461 -8.30 16.88 2.64
CA MET A 461 -7.80 17.59 3.81
C MET A 461 -6.93 16.69 4.71
N GLY A 462 -5.75 17.17 5.09
CA GLY A 462 -4.87 16.51 6.06
C GLY A 462 -4.00 15.39 5.49
N TRP A 463 -4.27 14.92 4.26
CA TRP A 463 -3.50 13.86 3.63
C TRP A 463 -2.18 14.37 3.02
N LYS A 464 -1.09 13.60 3.18
CA LYS A 464 0.12 13.78 2.36
C LYS A 464 -0.19 13.41 0.90
N LEU A 465 0.54 14.01 -0.05
CA LEU A 465 0.27 13.81 -1.48
C LEU A 465 0.51 12.34 -1.89
N GLU A 466 1.47 11.70 -1.23
CA GLU A 466 1.93 10.35 -1.46
C GLU A 466 0.93 9.32 -0.91
N ASP A 467 0.40 9.53 0.30
CA ASP A 467 -0.62 8.67 0.90
C ASP A 467 -1.94 8.70 0.12
N LEU A 468 -2.28 9.88 -0.41
CA LEU A 468 -3.45 10.07 -1.24
C LEU A 468 -3.30 9.33 -2.58
N ASP A 469 -2.09 9.20 -3.12
CA ASP A 469 -1.82 8.35 -4.29
C ASP A 469 -2.10 6.87 -4.01
N MET A 470 -1.71 6.40 -2.81
CA MET A 470 -2.00 5.03 -2.35
C MET A 470 -3.50 4.77 -2.17
N LEU A 471 -4.28 5.77 -1.74
CA LEU A 471 -5.73 5.64 -1.60
C LEU A 471 -6.42 5.26 -2.92
N PHE A 472 -5.99 5.86 -4.05
CA PHE A 472 -6.58 5.55 -5.35
C PHE A 472 -6.21 4.14 -5.86
N LYS A 473 -5.03 3.63 -5.45
CA LYS A 473 -4.46 2.33 -5.84
C LYS A 473 -5.07 1.11 -5.13
N ARG A 474 -5.79 1.29 -4.01
CA ARG A 474 -6.36 0.19 -3.19
C ARG A 474 -7.47 -0.66 -3.85
N GLY A 475 -7.65 -0.64 -5.18
CA GLY A 475 -8.66 -1.44 -5.89
C GLY A 475 -10.13 -1.15 -5.53
N LEU A 476 -10.40 -0.12 -4.72
CA LEU A 476 -11.74 0.20 -4.21
C LEU A 476 -12.66 0.73 -5.31
N SER A 477 -13.97 0.49 -5.23
CA SER A 477 -14.97 1.20 -6.05
C SER A 477 -14.87 2.72 -5.85
N ILE A 478 -15.37 3.53 -6.80
CA ILE A 478 -15.40 5.01 -6.72
C ILE A 478 -16.02 5.47 -5.38
N ARG A 479 -17.18 4.92 -5.03
CA ARG A 479 -17.87 5.21 -3.75
C ARG A 479 -17.06 4.72 -2.54
N GLY A 480 -16.34 3.61 -2.68
CA GLY A 480 -15.44 3.09 -1.65
C GLY A 480 -14.25 4.02 -1.40
N THR A 481 -13.69 4.60 -2.48
CA THR A 481 -12.60 5.58 -2.41
C THR A 481 -13.05 6.85 -1.68
N VAL A 482 -14.24 7.37 -2.01
CA VAL A 482 -14.86 8.51 -1.32
C VAL A 482 -15.10 8.18 0.15
N ARG A 483 -15.65 7.01 0.48
CA ARG A 483 -15.92 6.62 1.88
C ARG A 483 -14.63 6.46 2.69
N SER A 484 -13.59 5.87 2.11
CA SER A 484 -12.30 5.69 2.78
C SER A 484 -11.56 7.01 3.01
N SER A 485 -11.78 8.04 2.17
CA SER A 485 -11.15 9.35 2.34
C SER A 485 -11.53 10.09 3.63
N PHE A 486 -12.63 9.72 4.29
CA PHE A 486 -13.06 10.30 5.56
C PHE A 486 -12.32 9.74 6.79
N ARG A 487 -11.57 8.66 6.64
CA ARG A 487 -10.75 8.09 7.71
C ARG A 487 -9.36 8.67 7.60
N SER A 488 -9.04 9.71 8.39
CA SER A 488 -7.69 10.28 8.41
C SER A 488 -6.63 9.21 8.70
N PRO A 489 -5.44 9.27 8.08
CA PRO A 489 -4.32 8.40 8.45
C PRO A 489 -3.83 8.67 9.88
N ASP A 490 -4.10 9.85 10.46
CA ASP A 490 -3.76 10.13 11.86
C ASP A 490 -4.67 9.44 12.88
N CYS A 491 -5.88 9.02 12.47
CA CYS A 491 -6.66 8.07 13.24
C CYS A 491 -6.01 6.68 13.23
N ASP A 492 -5.02 6.44 12.35
CA ASP A 492 -4.11 5.30 12.38
C ASP A 492 -2.81 5.59 13.18
N ALA A 493 -2.56 6.84 13.60
CA ALA A 493 -1.38 7.28 14.36
C ALA A 493 -1.63 7.40 15.88
N GLU A 494 -2.79 7.90 16.32
CA GLU A 494 -3.28 7.75 17.72
C GLU A 494 -4.23 6.55 17.88
N GLY A 495 -4.72 6.04 16.77
CA GLY A 495 -5.33 4.74 16.70
C GLY A 495 -4.52 3.91 15.74
N ARG A 496 -3.28 3.53 16.07
CA ARG A 496 -2.79 2.21 15.62
C ARG A 496 -4.01 1.34 15.77
N ILE A 497 -4.63 0.90 14.67
CA ILE A 497 -5.61 -0.17 14.79
C ILE A 497 -4.77 -1.18 15.56
N PRO A 498 -5.14 -1.50 16.82
CA PRO A 498 -4.41 -2.51 17.55
C PRO A 498 -4.31 -3.63 16.54
N ILE A 499 -3.09 -4.07 16.24
CA ILE A 499 -2.87 -5.17 15.33
C ILE A 499 -3.94 -6.23 15.68
N GLU A 500 -4.21 -6.46 16.97
CA GLU A 500 -5.43 -7.12 17.47
C GLU A 500 -6.79 -6.85 16.79
N LYS A 501 -7.31 -5.62 16.58
CA LYS A 501 -8.64 -5.39 15.97
C LYS A 501 -8.66 -5.54 14.45
N ALA A 502 -7.55 -5.30 13.76
CA ALA A 502 -7.42 -5.64 12.34
C ALA A 502 -7.25 -7.16 12.14
N TRP A 503 -6.76 -7.85 13.17
CA TRP A 503 -6.49 -9.28 13.18
C TRP A 503 -7.70 -10.09 13.70
N GLN A 504 -8.52 -9.52 14.58
CA GLN A 504 -9.76 -10.10 15.11
C GLN A 504 -10.91 -10.11 14.09
N ASN A 505 -10.90 -9.20 13.11
CA ASN A 505 -11.96 -9.07 12.10
C ASN A 505 -11.63 -9.70 10.74
N ARG A 506 -10.51 -10.43 10.60
CA ARG A 506 -10.16 -11.13 9.35
C ARG A 506 -10.21 -12.63 9.53
N SER A 507 -10.87 -13.30 8.60
CA SER A 507 -10.99 -14.75 8.58
C SER A 507 -9.60 -15.41 8.52
N PRO A 508 -9.28 -16.37 9.39
CA PRO A 508 -7.95 -17.00 9.52
C PRO A 508 -7.59 -17.97 8.38
N THR A 509 -8.23 -17.86 7.22
CA THR A 509 -8.24 -18.92 6.19
C THR A 509 -7.35 -18.66 4.98
N GLU A 510 -6.61 -17.55 4.90
CA GLU A 510 -5.85 -17.23 3.68
C GLU A 510 -4.36 -17.00 3.96
N CYS A 511 -3.51 -17.93 3.51
CA CYS A 511 -2.05 -17.79 3.43
C CYS A 511 -1.60 -16.48 2.73
N ASN A 512 -2.46 -15.89 1.90
CA ASN A 512 -2.26 -14.59 1.26
C ASN A 512 -2.11 -13.42 2.25
N SER A 513 -2.69 -13.51 3.45
CA SER A 513 -2.55 -12.47 4.47
C SER A 513 -1.11 -12.33 4.96
N TYR A 514 -0.42 -13.46 5.19
CA TYR A 514 0.99 -13.48 5.56
C TYR A 514 1.89 -12.98 4.43
N TYR A 515 1.57 -13.31 3.18
CA TYR A 515 2.26 -12.79 2.01
C TYR A 515 2.12 -11.28 1.88
N LEU A 516 0.91 -10.73 2.02
CA LEU A 516 0.68 -9.29 1.92
C LEU A 516 1.38 -8.54 3.05
N ASN A 517 1.37 -9.09 4.27
CA ASN A 517 2.12 -8.54 5.40
C ASN A 517 3.64 -8.59 5.16
N ALA A 518 4.16 -9.70 4.62
CA ALA A 518 5.57 -9.83 4.26
C ALA A 518 5.97 -8.90 3.10
N LEU A 519 5.07 -8.68 2.13
CA LEU A 519 5.30 -7.78 1.00
C LEU A 519 5.26 -6.32 1.44
N GLU A 520 4.40 -5.97 2.38
CA GLU A 520 4.29 -4.63 2.97
C GLU A 520 5.52 -4.32 3.84
N CYS A 521 5.99 -5.28 4.67
CA CYS A 521 7.24 -5.15 5.40
C CYS A 521 8.48 -5.15 4.48
N SER A 522 8.50 -5.97 3.42
CA SER A 522 9.61 -6.06 2.48
C SER A 522 9.75 -4.77 1.67
N ARG A 523 8.62 -4.18 1.24
CA ARG A 523 8.60 -2.86 0.58
C ARG A 523 9.10 -1.73 1.47
N LEU A 524 8.90 -1.82 2.79
CA LEU A 524 9.48 -0.89 3.76
C LEU A 524 11.00 -1.12 3.95
N THR A 525 11.49 -2.34 3.71
CA THR A 525 12.90 -2.70 3.88
C THR A 525 13.72 -2.42 2.61
N THR A 526 13.16 -2.60 1.41
CA THR A 526 13.85 -2.30 0.14
C THR A 526 14.08 -0.80 -0.09
N ALA A 527 13.34 0.07 0.62
CA ALA A 527 13.48 1.52 0.54
C ALA A 527 14.50 2.11 1.53
N SER A 528 15.12 1.27 2.37
CA SER A 528 16.10 1.70 3.36
C SER A 528 17.30 0.77 3.35
N GLU A 529 18.51 1.32 3.33
CA GLU A 529 19.76 0.65 3.68
C GLU A 529 19.77 0.16 5.16
N ASN A 530 18.60 -0.11 5.77
CA ASN A 530 18.46 -0.57 7.13
C ASN A 530 18.41 -2.11 7.15
N GLU A 531 19.60 -2.68 7.23
CA GLU A 531 19.87 -4.03 7.75
C GLU A 531 19.46 -4.13 9.24
N GLY A 532 18.18 -3.88 9.57
CA GLY A 532 17.64 -3.77 10.93
C GLY A 532 16.68 -4.90 11.31
N LEU A 533 16.14 -4.85 12.54
CA LEU A 533 15.20 -5.86 13.06
C LEU A 533 13.91 -6.00 12.22
N ALA A 534 13.39 -4.91 11.67
CA ALA A 534 12.17 -4.94 10.84
C ALA A 534 12.38 -5.73 9.53
N GLY A 535 13.56 -5.62 8.91
CA GLY A 535 13.89 -6.39 7.72
C GLY A 535 13.95 -7.89 8.01
N LEU A 536 14.51 -8.26 9.16
CA LEU A 536 14.53 -9.65 9.60
C LEU A 536 13.13 -10.20 9.88
N GLN A 537 12.22 -9.40 10.47
CA GLN A 537 10.82 -9.79 10.65
C GLN A 537 10.12 -10.06 9.30
N SER A 538 10.38 -9.21 8.30
CA SER A 538 9.86 -9.41 6.95
C SER A 538 10.33 -10.71 6.32
N LEU A 539 11.64 -11.01 6.43
CA LEU A 539 12.21 -12.25 5.90
C LEU A 539 11.62 -13.48 6.60
N LEU A 540 11.41 -13.43 7.92
CA LEU A 540 10.78 -14.51 8.67
C LEU A 540 9.33 -14.76 8.24
N LEU A 541 8.53 -13.70 8.04
CA LEU A 541 7.17 -13.82 7.53
C LEU A 541 7.14 -14.36 6.09
N THR A 542 8.12 -13.96 5.28
CA THR A 542 8.29 -14.50 3.91
C THR A 542 8.63 -15.98 3.96
N CYS A 543 9.53 -16.42 4.85
CA CYS A 543 9.85 -17.83 5.04
C CYS A 543 8.63 -18.65 5.43
N LEU A 544 7.79 -18.16 6.35
CA LEU A 544 6.54 -18.82 6.73
C LEU A 544 5.59 -18.93 5.53
N TYR A 545 5.45 -17.88 4.73
CA TYR A 545 4.62 -17.94 3.52
C TYR A 545 5.16 -18.95 2.48
N LEU A 546 6.47 -18.94 2.22
CA LEU A 546 7.09 -19.86 1.26
C LEU A 546 6.98 -21.32 1.72
N GLN A 547 7.08 -21.56 3.02
CA GLN A 547 6.80 -22.86 3.63
C GLN A 547 5.34 -23.27 3.42
N LEU A 548 4.38 -22.36 3.66
CA LEU A 548 2.95 -22.62 3.48
C LEU A 548 2.56 -22.86 2.01
N THR A 549 3.25 -22.20 1.08
CA THR A 549 3.01 -22.31 -0.37
C THR A 549 3.87 -23.37 -1.06
N ARG A 550 4.69 -24.11 -0.31
CA ARG A 550 5.54 -25.23 -0.79
C ARG A 550 6.58 -24.83 -1.84
N LYS A 551 7.02 -23.57 -1.82
CA LYS A 551 8.11 -23.09 -2.67
C LYS A 551 9.46 -23.37 -2.03
N HIS A 552 9.89 -24.63 -2.12
CA HIS A 552 11.07 -25.15 -1.41
C HIS A 552 12.37 -24.42 -1.75
N GLU A 553 12.64 -24.14 -3.03
CA GLU A 553 13.88 -23.45 -3.46
C GLU A 553 13.96 -22.01 -2.93
N GLU A 554 12.89 -21.24 -3.09
CA GLU A 554 12.80 -19.87 -2.58
C GLU A 554 12.88 -19.87 -1.04
N TRP A 555 12.29 -20.85 -0.37
CA TRP A 555 12.35 -20.97 1.09
C TRP A 555 13.78 -21.20 1.59
N ILE A 556 14.54 -22.11 0.98
CA ILE A 556 15.94 -22.38 1.33
C ILE A 556 16.79 -21.11 1.20
N GLN A 557 16.66 -20.40 0.07
CA GLN A 557 17.42 -19.18 -0.18
C GLN A 557 17.08 -18.07 0.83
N THR A 558 15.79 -17.84 1.07
CA THR A 558 15.30 -16.79 1.98
C THR A 558 15.65 -17.11 3.44
N ALA A 559 15.58 -18.39 3.84
CA ALA A 559 16.01 -18.85 5.16
C ALA A 559 17.51 -18.57 5.38
N GLY A 560 18.35 -18.86 4.38
CA GLY A 560 19.78 -18.55 4.42
C GLY A 560 20.07 -17.05 4.59
N GLN A 561 19.33 -16.19 3.87
CA GLN A 561 19.42 -14.73 4.03
C GLN A 561 19.01 -14.28 5.43
N ALA A 562 17.91 -14.82 5.98
CA ALA A 562 17.44 -14.50 7.33
C ALA A 562 18.48 -14.86 8.40
N VAL A 563 19.12 -16.03 8.29
CA VAL A 563 20.19 -16.45 9.21
C VAL A 563 21.38 -15.50 9.14
N ARG A 564 21.85 -15.15 7.94
CA ARG A 564 23.00 -14.24 7.77
C ARG A 564 22.72 -12.84 8.29
N LEU A 565 21.52 -12.30 8.05
CA LEU A 565 21.10 -11.01 8.59
C LEU A 565 20.97 -11.04 10.12
N ALA A 566 20.45 -12.12 10.69
CA ALA A 566 20.38 -12.25 12.15
C ALA A 566 21.76 -12.34 12.80
N GLN A 567 22.70 -13.01 12.15
CA GLN A 567 24.10 -13.09 12.58
C GLN A 567 24.80 -11.72 12.50
N SER A 568 24.61 -10.95 11.41
CA SER A 568 25.20 -9.61 11.27
C SER A 568 24.65 -8.62 12.32
N LEU A 569 23.37 -8.76 12.67
CA LEU A 569 22.72 -8.02 13.76
C LEU A 569 23.19 -8.42 15.17
N GLY A 570 24.00 -9.48 15.30
CA GLY A 570 24.52 -9.95 16.59
C GLY A 570 23.49 -10.64 17.48
N LEU A 571 22.35 -11.08 16.94
CA LEU A 571 21.24 -11.69 17.70
C LEU A 571 21.59 -13.05 18.34
N HIS A 572 22.66 -13.70 17.86
CA HIS A 572 23.21 -14.94 18.39
C HIS A 572 23.99 -14.78 19.70
N ARG A 573 24.27 -13.54 20.12
CA ARG A 573 25.07 -13.23 21.31
C ARG A 573 24.20 -12.68 22.43
N HIS A 574 24.65 -12.90 23.66
CA HIS A 574 23.95 -12.46 24.86
C HIS A 574 23.74 -10.93 24.91
N SER A 575 22.49 -10.49 25.05
CA SER A 575 22.08 -9.09 24.92
C SER A 575 22.64 -8.14 25.99
N ARG A 576 23.11 -8.62 27.17
CA ARG A 576 23.65 -7.75 28.25
C ARG A 576 24.93 -7.02 27.88
N ARG A 577 25.61 -7.42 26.80
CA ARG A 577 26.82 -6.73 26.31
C ARG A 577 26.50 -5.38 25.65
N PHE A 578 25.22 -5.16 25.33
CA PHE A 578 24.72 -3.97 24.68
C PHE A 578 23.74 -3.23 25.61
N ARG A 579 23.72 -1.89 25.57
CA ARG A 579 22.82 -1.07 26.40
C ARG A 579 21.45 -0.93 25.71
N PHE A 580 20.61 -1.96 25.79
CA PHE A 580 19.25 -1.95 25.24
C PHE A 580 18.17 -1.89 26.35
N CYS A 581 16.98 -1.43 25.98
CA CYS A 581 15.78 -1.43 26.82
C CYS A 581 15.29 -2.87 27.10
N ALA A 582 14.62 -3.12 28.23
CA ALA A 582 14.16 -4.46 28.63
C ALA A 582 13.25 -5.11 27.58
N GLY A 583 12.28 -4.37 27.04
CA GLY A 583 11.41 -4.85 25.95
C GLY A 583 12.16 -5.11 24.64
N GLU A 584 13.18 -4.31 24.33
CA GLU A 584 14.01 -4.53 23.12
C GLU A 584 14.89 -5.79 23.25
N MET A 585 15.42 -6.04 24.45
CA MET A 585 16.17 -7.26 24.73
C MET A 585 15.30 -8.51 24.54
N GLU A 586 14.05 -8.51 25.03
CA GLU A 586 13.14 -9.64 24.84
C GLU A 586 12.71 -9.81 23.38
N LEU A 587 12.44 -8.72 22.66
CA LEU A 587 12.13 -8.79 21.22
C LEU A 587 13.27 -9.44 20.43
N ARG A 588 14.52 -9.03 20.70
CA ARG A 588 15.72 -9.60 20.06
C ARG A 588 15.88 -11.10 20.35
N LYS A 589 15.66 -11.54 21.61
CA LYS A 589 15.68 -12.96 21.97
C LYS A 589 14.62 -13.77 21.22
N ARG A 590 13.37 -13.28 21.21
CA ARG A 590 12.26 -13.95 20.53
C ARG A 590 12.53 -14.08 19.03
N MET A 591 13.02 -13.01 18.40
CA MET A 591 13.38 -13.02 16.98
C MET A 591 14.50 -14.01 16.66
N TRP A 592 15.55 -14.09 17.49
CA TRP A 592 16.62 -15.07 17.31
C TRP A 592 16.10 -16.50 17.29
N TRP A 593 15.25 -16.87 18.25
CA TRP A 593 14.69 -18.22 18.33
C TRP A 593 13.70 -18.54 17.21
N CYS A 594 13.04 -17.54 16.62
CA CYS A 594 12.28 -17.72 15.37
C CYS A 594 13.20 -18.01 14.17
N VAL A 595 14.33 -17.32 14.04
CA VAL A 595 15.34 -17.62 13.00
C VAL A 595 15.90 -19.03 13.17
N TYR A 596 16.20 -19.42 14.42
CA TYR A 596 16.64 -20.78 14.73
C TYR A 596 15.62 -21.84 14.31
N ALA A 597 14.34 -21.59 14.57
CA ALA A 597 13.26 -22.49 14.17
C ALA A 597 13.17 -22.65 12.65
N VAL A 598 13.29 -21.57 11.90
CA VAL A 598 13.27 -21.60 10.43
C VAL A 598 14.46 -22.38 9.86
N ASP A 599 15.68 -22.17 10.39
CA ASP A 599 16.90 -22.87 9.95
C ASP A 599 16.83 -24.38 10.21
N VAL A 600 16.44 -24.78 11.43
CA VAL A 600 16.30 -26.20 11.79
C VAL A 600 15.17 -26.86 10.99
N ALA A 601 14.02 -26.21 10.85
CA ALA A 601 12.92 -26.72 10.04
C ALA A 601 13.34 -26.89 8.57
N CYS A 602 13.99 -25.89 7.98
CA CYS A 602 14.48 -25.97 6.60
C CYS A 602 15.49 -27.12 6.43
N SER A 603 16.40 -27.28 7.38
CA SER A 603 17.41 -28.35 7.39
C SER A 603 16.80 -29.75 7.49
N VAL A 604 15.84 -29.94 8.40
CA VAL A 604 15.20 -31.26 8.61
C VAL A 604 14.31 -31.66 7.43
N VAL A 605 13.54 -30.73 6.83
CA VAL A 605 12.66 -31.07 5.70
C VAL A 605 13.43 -31.38 4.42
N HIS A 606 14.53 -30.69 4.16
CA HIS A 606 15.30 -30.87 2.92
C HIS A 606 16.55 -31.74 3.09
N GLY A 607 16.86 -32.22 4.30
CA GLY A 607 18.08 -32.98 4.58
C GLY A 607 19.38 -32.16 4.44
N LEU A 608 19.29 -30.84 4.56
CA LEU A 608 20.43 -29.92 4.39
C LEU A 608 21.23 -29.76 5.69
N PRO A 609 22.53 -29.42 5.60
CA PRO A 609 23.31 -29.03 6.76
C PRO A 609 22.81 -27.71 7.34
N LYS A 610 22.72 -27.64 8.66
CA LYS A 610 22.29 -26.46 9.41
C LYS A 610 23.29 -25.30 9.25
N LEU A 611 22.78 -24.07 9.11
CA LEU A 611 23.62 -22.85 9.02
C LEU A 611 24.03 -22.31 10.38
N ILE A 612 23.19 -22.41 11.40
CA ILE A 612 23.49 -21.96 12.76
C ILE A 612 24.21 -23.08 13.52
N GLN A 613 25.42 -22.87 14.01
CA GLN A 613 26.07 -23.83 14.91
C GLN A 613 25.67 -23.54 16.36
N ASP A 614 25.24 -24.56 17.11
CA ASP A 614 24.81 -24.35 18.52
C ASP A 614 25.96 -23.90 19.43
N ASP A 615 27.21 -24.19 19.03
CA ASP A 615 28.42 -23.80 19.75
C ASP A 615 28.68 -22.28 19.65
N ASP A 616 28.05 -21.57 18.70
CA ASP A 616 28.19 -20.13 18.46
C ASP A 616 27.04 -19.27 19.07
N VAL A 617 26.14 -19.89 19.87
CA VAL A 617 24.92 -19.24 20.37
C VAL A 617 24.95 -19.05 21.89
N ASP A 618 25.04 -17.79 22.33
CA ASP A 618 25.04 -17.40 23.75
C ASP A 618 23.70 -16.77 24.21
N THR A 619 22.68 -16.77 23.35
CA THR A 619 21.39 -16.11 23.62
C THR A 619 20.51 -16.96 24.54
N ASP A 620 20.00 -16.34 25.62
CA ASP A 620 19.07 -16.99 26.55
C ASP A 620 17.73 -17.35 25.87
N LEU A 621 17.01 -18.30 26.45
CA LEU A 621 15.62 -18.56 26.06
C LEU A 621 14.71 -17.35 26.39
N PRO A 622 13.62 -17.14 25.65
CA PRO A 622 12.66 -16.06 25.94
C PRO A 622 12.06 -16.20 27.33
N ILE A 623 11.70 -15.07 27.95
CA ILE A 623 10.94 -15.08 29.21
C ILE A 623 9.50 -15.51 28.93
N ASP A 624 8.98 -16.36 29.80
CA ASP A 624 7.62 -16.89 29.79
C ASP A 624 6.59 -15.80 30.17
N THR A 625 6.37 -14.83 29.29
CA THR A 625 5.40 -13.72 29.46
C THR A 625 4.66 -13.50 28.14
N ASP A 626 3.36 -13.23 28.19
CA ASP A 626 2.58 -12.92 26.99
C ASP A 626 2.99 -11.57 26.37
N LEU A 627 2.76 -11.42 25.06
CA LEU A 627 3.26 -10.27 24.29
C LEU A 627 2.60 -8.94 24.70
N ASP A 628 1.36 -8.99 25.18
CA ASP A 628 0.55 -7.81 25.50
C ASP A 628 1.01 -7.09 26.77
N ASP A 629 1.79 -7.78 27.62
CA ASP A 629 2.23 -7.28 28.92
C ASP A 629 3.65 -6.71 28.93
N VAL A 630 4.37 -6.72 27.80
CA VAL A 630 5.76 -6.26 27.72
C VAL A 630 5.81 -4.73 27.53
N THR A 631 6.09 -3.99 28.61
CA THR A 631 6.31 -2.54 28.56
C THR A 631 7.79 -2.16 28.48
N ALA A 632 8.10 -0.90 28.15
CA ALA A 632 9.49 -0.42 28.07
C ALA A 632 10.21 -0.40 29.44
N SER A 633 9.48 -0.45 30.56
CA SER A 633 10.04 -0.32 31.90
C SER A 633 9.99 -1.61 32.72
N ASP A 634 8.96 -2.46 32.57
CA ASP A 634 8.77 -3.66 33.38
C ASP A 634 8.29 -4.87 32.55
N ILE A 635 8.85 -6.05 32.86
CA ILE A 635 8.41 -7.35 32.32
C ILE A 635 7.71 -8.09 33.46
N PRO A 636 6.37 -8.21 33.45
CA PRO A 636 5.66 -8.95 34.49
C PRO A 636 5.93 -10.45 34.32
N LEU A 637 6.29 -11.10 35.43
CA LEU A 637 6.43 -12.56 35.48
C LEU A 637 5.05 -13.17 35.77
N PRO A 638 4.65 -14.24 35.08
CA PRO A 638 3.38 -14.91 35.33
C PRO A 638 3.34 -15.46 36.76
N LEU A 639 2.14 -15.54 37.32
CA LEU A 639 1.95 -16.19 38.62
C LEU A 639 2.24 -17.71 38.50
N PRO A 640 2.74 -18.36 39.57
CA PRO A 640 2.97 -19.81 39.53
C PRO A 640 1.69 -20.58 39.17
N GLY A 641 1.68 -21.23 38.00
CA GLY A 641 0.55 -22.03 37.49
C GLY A 641 -0.25 -21.38 36.37
N GLU A 642 0.06 -20.15 35.97
CA GLU A 642 -0.55 -19.47 34.83
C GLU A 642 0.12 -19.92 33.52
N THR A 643 -0.69 -20.33 32.52
CA THR A 643 -0.17 -20.83 31.24
C THR A 643 -0.15 -19.70 30.21
N THR A 644 1.03 -19.29 29.77
CA THR A 644 1.19 -18.30 28.68
C THR A 644 1.36 -18.99 27.33
N SER A 645 1.11 -18.25 26.24
CA SER A 645 1.41 -18.70 24.88
C SER A 645 2.91 -18.94 24.65
N MET A 646 3.76 -18.23 25.38
CA MET A 646 5.22 -18.28 25.25
C MET A 646 5.82 -19.59 25.81
N ALA A 647 5.24 -20.15 26.86
CA ALA A 647 5.67 -21.45 27.39
C ALA A 647 5.66 -22.57 26.34
N THR A 648 4.64 -22.58 25.47
CA THR A 648 4.57 -23.54 24.34
C THR A 648 5.73 -23.30 23.36
N PHE A 649 6.01 -22.05 23.01
CA PHE A 649 7.12 -21.72 22.11
C PHE A 649 8.47 -22.11 22.72
N ILE A 650 8.66 -21.97 24.03
CA ILE A 650 9.88 -22.43 24.72
C ILE A 650 10.01 -23.96 24.62
N LEU A 651 8.93 -24.72 24.81
CA LEU A 651 8.93 -26.17 24.64
C LEU A 651 9.23 -26.58 23.18
N TYR A 652 8.70 -25.83 22.22
CA TYR A 652 9.00 -26.01 20.79
C TYR A 652 10.48 -25.77 20.48
N VAL A 653 11.08 -24.69 20.99
CA VAL A 653 12.51 -24.40 20.83
C VAL A 653 13.39 -25.49 21.45
N LYS A 654 13.02 -26.02 22.62
CA LYS A 654 13.73 -27.15 23.23
C LYS A 654 13.71 -28.40 22.34
N LEU A 655 12.58 -28.68 21.69
CA LEU A 655 12.46 -29.78 20.73
C LEU A 655 13.30 -29.52 19.46
N LEU A 656 13.35 -28.29 18.97
CA LEU A 656 14.21 -27.91 17.83
C LEU A 656 15.71 -28.11 18.12
N ARG A 657 16.15 -27.84 19.36
CA ARG A 657 17.52 -28.18 19.77
C ARG A 657 17.78 -29.68 19.75
N LEU A 658 16.80 -30.52 20.09
CA LEU A 658 16.92 -31.98 19.94
C LEU A 658 17.05 -32.39 18.48
N PHE A 659 16.26 -31.81 17.57
CA PHE A 659 16.42 -32.04 16.13
C PHE A 659 17.81 -31.64 15.64
N SER A 660 18.32 -30.50 16.12
CA SER A 660 19.69 -30.06 15.82
C SER A 660 20.75 -31.07 16.28
N SER A 661 20.66 -31.53 17.54
CA SER A 661 21.56 -32.56 18.10
C SER A 661 21.47 -33.88 17.33
N CYS A 662 20.27 -34.25 16.88
CA CYS A 662 20.03 -35.43 16.06
C CYS A 662 20.75 -35.33 14.70
N LEU A 663 20.57 -34.22 13.97
CA LEU A 663 21.24 -33.97 12.69
C LEU A 663 22.78 -34.00 12.84
N LYS A 664 23.33 -33.34 13.87
CA LYS A 664 24.78 -33.29 14.15
C LYS A 664 25.36 -34.66 14.55
N SER A 665 24.60 -35.47 15.30
CA SER A 665 25.13 -36.68 15.92
C SER A 665 24.94 -37.95 15.09
N LEU A 666 23.81 -38.05 14.38
CA LEU A 666 23.38 -39.27 13.69
C LEU A 666 23.46 -39.17 12.16
N TYR A 667 23.24 -37.98 11.58
CA TYR A 667 23.17 -37.78 10.12
C TYR A 667 24.46 -37.18 9.52
N THR A 668 25.55 -37.10 10.29
CA THR A 668 26.85 -36.64 9.78
C THR A 668 27.63 -37.74 9.07
N THR A 669 28.39 -37.36 8.04
CA THR A 669 29.20 -38.29 7.24
C THR A 669 30.49 -38.73 7.94
N THR A 670 31.04 -37.90 8.84
CA THR A 670 32.41 -38.08 9.37
C THR A 670 32.50 -38.71 10.77
N LYS A 671 31.42 -38.79 11.55
CA LYS A 671 31.42 -39.27 12.95
C LYS A 671 30.43 -40.41 13.23
N ARG A 672 30.43 -41.50 12.45
CA ARG A 672 29.45 -42.61 12.59
C ARG A 672 29.72 -43.62 13.74
N ARG A 673 30.82 -43.53 14.48
CA ARG A 673 31.13 -44.44 15.60
C ARG A 673 30.18 -44.24 16.79
N ASN A 674 29.90 -45.31 17.54
CA ASN A 674 29.02 -45.35 18.73
C ASN A 674 27.55 -44.94 18.48
N GLY A 675 26.97 -45.34 17.33
CA GLY A 675 25.58 -45.01 16.97
C GLY A 675 24.55 -45.39 18.05
N VAL A 676 24.64 -46.58 18.65
CA VAL A 676 23.69 -47.05 19.68
C VAL A 676 23.71 -46.18 20.94
N ALA A 677 24.90 -45.78 21.40
CA ALA A 677 25.05 -44.91 22.58
C ALA A 677 24.48 -43.51 22.34
N LYS A 678 24.70 -42.97 21.13
CA LYS A 678 24.13 -41.68 20.71
C LYS A 678 22.61 -41.70 20.62
N ILE A 679 22.04 -42.77 20.04
CA ILE A 679 20.58 -42.95 19.97
C ILE A 679 19.98 -43.02 21.38
N THR A 680 20.61 -43.79 22.28
CA THR A 680 20.13 -43.93 23.67
C THR A 680 20.20 -42.61 24.44
N ALA A 681 21.26 -41.81 24.23
CA ALA A 681 21.37 -40.48 24.85
C ALA A 681 20.27 -39.52 24.35
N LEU A 682 20.04 -39.47 23.02
CA LEU A 682 19.01 -38.61 22.43
C LEU A 682 17.59 -39.05 22.84
N ASP A 683 17.33 -40.36 22.95
CA ASP A 683 16.05 -40.92 23.41
C ASP A 683 15.78 -40.55 24.89
N HIS A 684 16.83 -40.53 25.72
CA HIS A 684 16.72 -40.05 27.11
C HIS A 684 16.39 -38.55 27.17
N GLU A 685 17.06 -37.71 26.38
CA GLU A 685 16.76 -36.27 26.33
C GLU A 685 15.34 -35.99 25.83
N LEU A 686 14.85 -36.76 24.84
CA LEU A 686 13.48 -36.68 24.35
C LEU A 686 12.46 -37.05 25.45
N SER A 687 12.76 -38.06 26.26
CA SER A 687 11.92 -38.46 27.40
C SER A 687 11.83 -37.36 28.47
N VAL A 688 12.95 -36.67 28.76
CA VAL A 688 12.98 -35.51 29.66
C VAL A 688 12.14 -34.35 29.12
N TRP A 689 12.23 -34.08 27.82
CA TRP A 689 11.39 -33.08 27.16
C TRP A 689 9.90 -33.46 27.25
N HIS A 690 9.57 -34.74 27.04
CA HIS A 690 8.20 -35.23 27.13
C HIS A 690 7.57 -35.00 28.52
N HIS A 691 8.30 -35.30 29.60
CA HIS A 691 7.85 -35.00 30.97
C HIS A 691 7.60 -33.50 31.19
N SER A 692 8.37 -32.62 30.53
CA SER A 692 8.17 -31.17 30.60
C SER A 692 6.87 -30.72 29.93
N VAL A 693 6.45 -31.39 28.84
CA VAL A 693 5.17 -31.13 28.15
C VAL A 693 3.98 -31.60 28.99
N VAL A 694 4.08 -32.78 29.62
CA VAL A 694 3.01 -33.31 30.50
C VAL A 694 2.82 -32.40 31.73
N ARG A 695 3.91 -31.90 32.32
CA ARG A 695 3.85 -30.95 33.45
C ARG A 695 3.18 -29.62 33.07
N PHE A 696 3.31 -29.18 31.82
CA PHE A 696 2.70 -27.95 31.30
C PHE A 696 1.16 -28.04 31.17
N GLN A 697 0.59 -29.24 30.99
CA GLN A 697 -0.86 -29.44 30.79
C GLN A 697 -1.71 -29.38 32.07
N GLY A 698 -1.11 -29.36 33.26
CA GLY A 698 -1.82 -29.29 34.53
C GLY A 698 -2.25 -30.64 35.12
N SER A 699 -2.24 -30.68 36.45
CA SER A 699 -2.48 -31.80 37.36
C SER A 699 -3.84 -32.51 37.20
N GLY A 700 -3.94 -33.46 36.28
CA GLY A 700 -5.14 -34.29 36.09
C GLY A 700 -4.90 -35.79 35.92
N MET A 701 -3.65 -36.26 35.87
CA MET A 701 -3.37 -37.70 35.88
C MET A 701 -3.00 -38.13 37.30
N LYS A 702 -3.93 -38.86 37.93
CA LYS A 702 -3.57 -39.79 39.00
C LYS A 702 -2.47 -40.69 38.46
N GLU A 703 -1.38 -40.79 39.21
CA GLU A 703 -0.50 -41.95 39.19
C GLU A 703 -1.39 -43.20 39.27
N ASN A 704 -1.54 -43.90 38.16
CA ASN A 704 -1.92 -45.30 38.19
C ASN A 704 -0.64 -46.06 37.81
N ASP A 705 -0.21 -46.85 38.79
CA ASP A 705 1.00 -47.64 38.86
C ASP A 705 1.20 -48.64 37.69
N ASP A 706 2.47 -49.01 37.53
CA ASP A 706 3.00 -50.27 36.99
C ASP A 706 3.12 -50.52 35.47
N ALA A 707 3.10 -49.49 34.62
CA ALA A 707 3.66 -49.59 33.27
C ALA A 707 4.52 -48.38 32.93
N LEU A 708 5.74 -48.62 32.39
CA LEU A 708 6.58 -47.58 31.80
C LEU A 708 5.71 -46.62 30.96
N PRO A 709 5.81 -45.28 31.10
CA PRO A 709 5.01 -44.33 30.35
C PRO A 709 5.47 -44.29 28.89
N ASP A 710 5.15 -45.35 28.16
CA ASP A 710 5.64 -45.70 26.83
C ASP A 710 4.61 -45.38 25.72
N THR A 711 3.53 -44.69 26.10
CA THR A 711 2.36 -44.41 25.26
C THR A 711 1.87 -42.96 25.44
N LEU A 712 2.04 -42.15 24.40
CA LEU A 712 1.28 -40.90 24.20
C LEU A 712 -0.21 -41.25 23.98
N HIS A 713 -0.94 -41.51 25.06
CA HIS A 713 -2.39 -41.75 25.01
C HIS A 713 -3.12 -40.45 24.68
N ILE A 714 -3.84 -40.46 23.55
CA ILE A 714 -4.82 -39.43 23.19
C ILE A 714 -5.98 -39.54 24.18
N ASN A 715 -6.09 -38.58 25.10
CA ASN A 715 -7.31 -38.36 25.85
C ASN A 715 -7.91 -37.00 25.49
N SER A 716 -9.19 -37.08 25.11
CA SER A 716 -10.23 -36.04 24.94
C SER A 716 -10.10 -35.00 23.83
N SER A 717 -11.25 -34.76 23.21
CA SER A 717 -11.60 -33.83 22.14
C SER A 717 -11.46 -32.33 22.46
N ASP A 718 -10.79 -31.97 23.56
CA ASP A 718 -10.70 -30.60 24.10
C ASP A 718 -9.26 -30.05 24.21
N GLN A 719 -8.26 -30.73 23.63
CA GLN A 719 -6.87 -30.26 23.69
C GLN A 719 -6.61 -29.05 22.77
N SER A 720 -5.82 -28.09 23.25
CA SER A 720 -5.42 -26.90 22.48
C SER A 720 -4.55 -27.30 21.27
N PHE A 721 -4.62 -26.50 20.19
CA PHE A 721 -3.90 -26.80 18.94
C PHE A 721 -2.38 -26.83 19.14
N GLU A 722 -1.87 -25.95 19.97
CA GLU A 722 -0.48 -25.82 20.36
C GLU A 722 0.06 -27.13 20.96
N THR A 723 -0.75 -27.75 21.80
CA THR A 723 -0.44 -29.02 22.45
C THR A 723 -0.39 -30.15 21.43
N LEU A 724 -1.41 -30.24 20.57
CA LEU A 724 -1.45 -31.24 19.49
C LEU A 724 -0.26 -31.11 18.55
N PHE A 725 0.17 -29.88 18.25
CA PHE A 725 1.33 -29.60 17.42
C PHE A 725 2.64 -30.10 18.07
N LEU A 726 2.85 -29.85 19.37
CA LEU A 726 4.01 -30.37 20.09
C LEU A 726 4.03 -31.91 20.12
N HIS A 727 2.87 -32.55 20.31
CA HIS A 727 2.76 -34.01 20.32
C HIS A 727 3.08 -34.60 18.94
N PHE A 728 2.55 -34.00 17.88
CA PHE A 728 2.87 -34.38 16.51
C PHE A 728 4.38 -34.30 16.24
N LEU A 729 5.00 -33.18 16.58
CA LEU A 729 6.42 -32.97 16.32
C LEU A 729 7.32 -33.85 17.20
N GLY A 730 6.91 -34.13 18.44
CA GLY A 730 7.59 -35.09 19.31
C GLY A 730 7.62 -36.50 18.71
N ASN A 731 6.53 -36.96 18.10
CA ASN A 731 6.52 -38.25 17.39
C ASN A 731 7.44 -38.24 16.15
N VAL A 732 7.53 -37.12 15.42
CA VAL A 732 8.49 -36.95 14.32
C VAL A 732 9.94 -37.06 14.83
N ALA A 733 10.25 -36.53 16.01
CA ALA A 733 11.57 -36.67 16.64
C ALA A 733 11.91 -38.13 16.97
N VAL A 734 10.96 -38.92 17.47
CA VAL A 734 11.14 -40.37 17.71
C VAL A 734 11.54 -41.07 16.41
N VAL A 735 10.84 -40.81 15.31
CA VAL A 735 11.15 -41.40 14.01
C VAL A 735 12.56 -41.02 13.58
N LEU A 736 12.91 -39.72 13.63
CA LEU A 736 14.22 -39.24 13.21
C LEU A 736 15.40 -39.79 14.03
N ILE A 737 15.23 -39.98 15.35
CA ILE A 737 16.28 -40.51 16.23
C ILE A 737 16.52 -42.01 15.99
N HIS A 738 15.46 -42.78 15.79
CA HIS A 738 15.53 -44.24 15.69
C HIS A 738 15.68 -44.77 14.26
N GLN A 739 15.36 -43.96 13.23
CA GLN A 739 15.46 -44.34 11.82
C GLN A 739 16.87 -44.83 11.41
N PRO A 740 17.99 -44.22 11.83
CA PRO A 740 19.33 -44.72 11.48
C PRO A 740 19.60 -46.14 11.98
N ALA A 741 18.99 -46.57 13.10
CA ALA A 741 19.15 -47.93 13.62
C ALA A 741 18.46 -49.00 12.76
N LEU A 742 17.60 -48.60 11.81
CA LEU A 742 16.98 -49.51 10.84
C LEU A 742 17.96 -49.95 9.73
N THR A 743 19.14 -49.33 9.65
CA THR A 743 20.23 -49.77 8.76
C THR A 743 21.13 -50.83 9.40
N PHE A 744 20.94 -51.12 10.70
CA PHE A 744 21.68 -52.18 11.38
C PHE A 744 21.19 -53.56 10.93
N ASP A 745 22.05 -54.57 11.09
CA ASP A 745 21.67 -55.97 10.86
C ASP A 745 20.41 -56.31 11.68
N PRO A 746 19.37 -56.93 11.08
CA PRO A 746 18.16 -57.38 11.78
C PRO A 746 18.42 -58.19 13.05
N LYS A 747 19.58 -58.85 13.18
CA LYS A 747 19.97 -59.62 14.37
C LYS A 747 20.42 -58.76 15.55
N HIS A 748 20.68 -57.47 15.34
CA HIS A 748 21.15 -56.58 16.40
C HIS A 748 20.00 -56.21 17.37
N PRO A 749 20.17 -56.31 18.70
CA PRO A 749 19.07 -56.10 19.66
C PRO A 749 18.45 -54.69 19.60
N GLN A 750 19.26 -53.68 19.24
CA GLN A 750 18.79 -52.30 19.06
C GLN A 750 17.87 -52.11 17.84
N PHE A 751 17.96 -52.98 16.82
CA PHE A 751 17.15 -52.89 15.60
C PHE A 751 15.66 -53.05 15.93
N MET A 752 15.30 -54.13 16.64
CA MET A 752 13.92 -54.41 17.02
C MET A 752 13.35 -53.37 18.00
N LYS A 753 14.16 -52.91 18.96
CA LYS A 753 13.75 -51.84 19.89
C LYS A 753 13.43 -50.55 19.13
N SER A 754 14.29 -50.15 18.21
CA SER A 754 14.12 -48.92 17.42
C SER A 754 12.97 -49.02 16.44
N LEU A 755 12.80 -50.17 15.78
CA LEU A 755 11.69 -50.44 14.86
C LEU A 755 10.34 -50.33 15.56
N SER A 756 10.18 -50.93 16.74
CA SER A 756 8.92 -50.85 17.51
C SER A 756 8.58 -49.41 17.94
N ARG A 757 9.59 -48.61 18.31
CA ARG A 757 9.44 -47.19 18.67
C ARG A 757 9.02 -46.34 17.48
N CYS A 758 9.68 -46.49 16.33
CA CYS A 758 9.31 -45.76 15.11
C CYS A 758 7.88 -46.09 14.67
N VAL A 759 7.49 -47.38 14.68
CA VAL A 759 6.14 -47.80 14.25
C VAL A 759 5.07 -47.22 15.15
N ARG A 760 5.29 -47.23 16.48
CA ARG A 760 4.35 -46.61 17.43
C ARG A 760 4.20 -45.12 17.17
N ALA A 761 5.31 -44.40 16.93
CA ALA A 761 5.28 -42.99 16.58
C ALA A 761 4.53 -42.72 15.26
N ALA A 762 4.75 -43.55 14.24
CA ALA A 762 4.05 -43.47 12.96
C ALA A 762 2.53 -43.69 13.11
N LEU A 763 2.10 -44.66 13.92
CA LEU A 763 0.68 -44.90 14.20
C LEU A 763 0.04 -43.70 14.93
N ASN A 764 0.74 -43.10 15.88
CA ASN A 764 0.27 -41.90 16.58
C ASN A 764 0.13 -40.70 15.63
N ILE A 765 1.10 -40.51 14.72
CA ILE A 765 1.04 -39.46 13.70
C ILE A 765 -0.19 -39.63 12.80
N LEU A 766 -0.43 -40.85 12.29
CA LEU A 766 -1.58 -41.15 11.45
C LEU A 766 -2.90 -40.94 12.19
N GLY A 767 -2.99 -41.35 13.46
CA GLY A 767 -4.17 -41.12 14.30
C GLY A 767 -4.46 -39.64 14.58
N LEU A 768 -3.43 -38.82 14.81
CA LEU A 768 -3.58 -37.38 14.98
C LEU A 768 -4.12 -36.71 13.71
N LEU A 769 -3.63 -37.13 12.53
CA LEU A 769 -4.03 -36.59 11.23
C LEU A 769 -5.45 -37.02 10.79
N GLU A 770 -5.96 -38.16 11.29
CA GLU A 770 -7.32 -38.65 11.01
C GLU A 770 -8.41 -37.84 11.73
N SER A 771 -8.10 -37.26 12.90
CA SER A 771 -9.07 -36.48 13.67
C SER A 771 -9.51 -35.20 12.92
N SER A 772 -10.80 -35.09 12.57
CA SER A 772 -11.31 -34.12 11.58
C SER A 772 -11.10 -32.64 11.96
N HIS A 773 -11.07 -32.32 13.25
CA HIS A 773 -10.84 -30.96 13.75
C HIS A 773 -9.36 -30.56 13.76
N ALA A 774 -8.43 -31.49 14.00
CA ALA A 774 -7.00 -31.22 14.02
C ALA A 774 -6.41 -31.25 12.60
N GLY A 775 -6.93 -32.13 11.76
CA GLY A 775 -6.53 -32.30 10.37
C GLY A 775 -6.46 -30.96 9.65
N GLN A 776 -7.54 -30.17 9.68
CA GLN A 776 -7.68 -28.89 8.97
C GLN A 776 -6.68 -27.80 9.43
N ARG A 777 -6.31 -27.78 10.72
CA ARG A 777 -5.38 -26.79 11.31
C ARG A 777 -3.92 -27.20 11.21
N LEU A 778 -3.63 -28.50 11.22
CA LEU A 778 -2.28 -29.06 11.02
C LEU A 778 -1.82 -29.03 9.55
N HIS A 779 -2.69 -28.71 8.58
CA HIS A 779 -2.33 -28.61 7.14
C HIS A 779 -1.23 -27.60 6.84
N CYS A 780 -1.03 -26.62 7.72
CA CYS A 780 -0.23 -25.43 7.46
C CYS A 780 1.14 -25.47 8.14
N LEU A 781 1.49 -26.53 8.88
CA LEU A 781 2.71 -26.54 9.68
C LEU A 781 3.70 -27.63 9.24
N PHE A 782 4.97 -27.33 9.50
CA PHE A 782 6.09 -28.25 9.34
C PHE A 782 5.89 -29.53 10.16
N PRO A 783 6.25 -30.72 9.64
CA PRO A 783 6.76 -31.04 8.29
C PRO A 783 5.64 -31.45 7.29
N ASN A 784 5.98 -31.60 5.99
CA ASN A 784 5.01 -31.85 4.91
C ASN A 784 4.10 -33.07 5.16
N LYS A 785 2.78 -32.82 5.24
CA LYS A 785 1.75 -33.83 5.51
C LYS A 785 1.84 -35.05 4.60
N SER A 786 1.98 -34.86 3.28
CA SER A 786 1.95 -35.99 2.34
C SER A 786 3.18 -36.87 2.46
N SER A 787 4.36 -36.26 2.63
CA SER A 787 5.62 -36.98 2.84
C SER A 787 5.63 -37.76 4.16
N ILE A 788 5.14 -37.17 5.26
CA ILE A 788 5.12 -37.86 6.56
C ILE A 788 4.09 -38.98 6.57
N VAL A 789 2.90 -38.76 5.98
CA VAL A 789 1.90 -39.81 5.84
C VAL A 789 2.49 -40.97 5.04
N PHE A 790 3.16 -40.68 3.92
CA PHE A 790 3.85 -41.69 3.12
C PHE A 790 4.95 -42.43 3.91
N GLN A 791 5.85 -41.71 4.58
CA GLN A 791 6.93 -42.30 5.39
C GLN A 791 6.40 -43.13 6.56
N SER A 792 5.38 -42.64 7.27
CA SER A 792 4.75 -43.34 8.38
C SER A 792 4.07 -44.63 7.91
N THR A 793 3.42 -44.55 6.75
CA THR A 793 2.78 -45.69 6.09
C THR A 793 3.80 -46.74 5.64
N LEU A 794 4.87 -46.31 4.97
CA LEU A 794 5.97 -47.17 4.53
C LEU A 794 6.65 -47.88 5.71
N LEU A 795 6.81 -47.18 6.83
CA LEU A 795 7.40 -47.75 8.03
C LEU A 795 6.51 -48.85 8.67
N CYS A 796 5.20 -48.66 8.68
CA CYS A 796 4.26 -49.70 9.11
C CYS A 796 4.35 -50.95 8.19
N PHE A 797 4.51 -50.75 6.88
CA PHE A 797 4.75 -51.85 5.94
C PHE A 797 6.09 -52.55 6.17
N TYR A 798 7.16 -51.79 6.37
CA TYR A 798 8.49 -52.31 6.64
C TYR A 798 8.51 -53.19 7.89
N HIS A 799 7.83 -52.77 8.96
CA HIS A 799 7.66 -53.60 10.15
C HIS A 799 6.95 -54.91 9.86
N GLN A 800 5.83 -54.87 9.12
CA GLN A 800 5.08 -56.07 8.78
C GLN A 800 5.91 -57.03 7.91
N TRP A 801 6.63 -56.50 6.92
CA TRP A 801 7.56 -57.27 6.07
C TRP A 801 8.66 -57.94 6.90
N MET A 802 9.28 -57.21 7.82
CA MET A 802 10.34 -57.74 8.67
C MET A 802 9.82 -58.81 9.65
N CYS A 803 8.61 -58.64 10.18
CA CYS A 803 7.97 -59.66 11.01
C CYS A 803 7.66 -60.95 10.24
N THR A 804 7.20 -60.86 8.97
CA THR A 804 6.93 -62.05 8.14
C THR A 804 8.20 -62.73 7.64
N LEU A 805 9.24 -61.99 7.28
CA LEU A 805 10.48 -62.57 6.72
C LEU A 805 11.33 -63.30 7.76
N PHE A 806 11.37 -62.80 9.01
CA PHE A 806 12.26 -63.31 10.05
C PHE A 806 11.54 -64.12 11.15
N SER A 807 10.24 -64.39 11.02
CA SER A 807 9.44 -65.16 12.00
C SER A 807 9.57 -64.63 13.45
N LEU A 808 9.71 -63.31 13.61
CA LEU A 808 9.91 -62.67 14.90
C LEU A 808 8.56 -62.50 15.62
N THR A 809 8.46 -62.92 16.88
CA THR A 809 7.27 -62.73 17.70
C THR A 809 7.07 -61.22 17.97
N PRO A 810 5.93 -60.62 17.56
CA PRO A 810 5.65 -59.22 17.84
C PRO A 810 5.46 -59.06 19.36
N SER A 811 6.21 -58.15 19.98
CA SER A 811 6.21 -58.01 21.44
C SER A 811 4.89 -57.48 22.03
N HIS A 812 3.92 -57.03 21.23
CA HIS A 812 2.55 -56.73 21.67
C HIS A 812 1.55 -56.77 20.49
N ASN A 813 0.27 -57.06 20.79
CA ASN A 813 -0.87 -57.19 19.85
C ASN A 813 -1.15 -55.92 19.01
N LEU A 814 -0.34 -55.65 17.99
CA LEU A 814 -0.52 -54.56 17.01
C LEU A 814 -1.44 -54.94 15.83
N ASN A 815 -1.78 -56.23 15.67
CA ASN A 815 -2.55 -56.76 14.55
C ASN A 815 -3.96 -56.16 14.31
N PRO A 816 -4.81 -55.86 15.33
CA PRO A 816 -6.16 -55.35 15.06
C PRO A 816 -6.21 -53.85 14.72
N LEU A 817 -5.20 -53.06 15.12
CA LEU A 817 -5.10 -51.63 14.81
C LEU A 817 -4.55 -51.42 13.39
N MET A 818 -3.59 -52.25 12.97
CA MET A 818 -2.88 -52.13 11.70
C MET A 818 -3.82 -52.19 10.49
N GLY A 819 -4.81 -53.10 10.49
CA GLY A 819 -5.74 -53.24 9.35
C GLY A 819 -6.64 -52.01 9.14
N ARG A 820 -7.11 -51.37 10.22
CA ARG A 820 -7.88 -50.12 10.13
C ARG A 820 -7.01 -48.94 9.68
N ILE A 821 -5.78 -48.88 10.18
CA ILE A 821 -4.86 -47.77 9.92
C ILE A 821 -4.24 -47.85 8.53
N VAL A 822 -4.01 -49.05 7.98
CA VAL A 822 -3.61 -49.24 6.57
C VAL A 822 -4.72 -48.78 5.63
N ASP A 823 -5.98 -49.06 5.95
CA ASP A 823 -7.14 -48.60 5.17
C ASP A 823 -7.33 -47.06 5.28
N THR A 824 -7.11 -46.48 6.46
CA THR A 824 -7.06 -45.02 6.67
C THR A 824 -5.88 -44.38 5.93
N ALA A 825 -4.70 -45.00 5.95
CA ALA A 825 -3.51 -44.52 5.24
C ALA A 825 -3.71 -44.52 3.73
N LEU A 826 -4.32 -45.58 3.18
CA LEU A 826 -4.72 -45.67 1.77
C LEU A 826 -5.74 -44.59 1.40
N LYS A 827 -6.77 -44.37 2.23
CA LYS A 827 -7.76 -43.28 2.03
C LYS A 827 -7.11 -41.89 2.08
N LEU A 828 -6.15 -41.67 2.97
CA LEU A 828 -5.41 -40.41 3.07
C LEU A 828 -4.46 -40.20 1.89
N LEU A 829 -3.81 -41.26 1.40
CA LEU A 829 -2.92 -41.22 0.24
C LEU A 829 -3.72 -40.93 -1.04
N ASP A 830 -4.83 -41.65 -1.27
CA ASP A 830 -5.73 -41.42 -2.41
C ASP A 830 -6.32 -39.99 -2.38
N LYS A 831 -6.67 -39.47 -1.20
CA LYS A 831 -7.16 -38.10 -1.01
C LYS A 831 -6.10 -37.03 -1.31
N HIS A 832 -4.80 -37.34 -1.21
CA HIS A 832 -3.71 -36.37 -1.32
C HIS A 832 -2.82 -36.59 -2.55
N LYS A 833 -3.18 -37.57 -3.40
CA LYS A 833 -2.53 -37.90 -4.66
C LYS A 833 -2.39 -36.70 -5.62
N ALA A 834 -3.45 -35.90 -5.75
CA ALA A 834 -3.44 -34.69 -6.58
C ALA A 834 -2.45 -33.61 -6.08
N GLU A 835 -2.12 -33.60 -4.78
CA GLU A 835 -1.19 -32.64 -4.18
C GLU A 835 0.27 -33.06 -4.29
N LEU A 836 0.56 -34.35 -4.45
CA LEU A 836 1.90 -34.91 -4.65
C LEU A 836 2.36 -34.80 -6.13
N VAL A 837 1.42 -34.64 -7.06
CA VAL A 837 1.64 -34.66 -8.53
C VAL A 837 1.75 -33.24 -9.12
N ALA A 838 1.70 -32.17 -8.30
CA ALA A 838 1.66 -30.80 -8.79
C ALA A 838 2.98 -30.40 -9.53
N PRO A 839 2.92 -29.77 -10.73
CA PRO A 839 4.06 -29.67 -11.66
C PRO A 839 5.08 -28.57 -11.32
N ASP A 840 4.88 -27.80 -10.26
CA ASP A 840 5.64 -26.55 -10.03
C ASP A 840 6.86 -26.74 -9.10
N THR A 841 7.34 -27.97 -8.94
CA THR A 841 8.56 -28.26 -8.17
C THR A 841 9.75 -28.39 -9.11
N GLY A 842 10.80 -27.60 -8.85
CA GLY A 842 12.05 -27.69 -9.58
C GLY A 842 12.65 -29.12 -9.55
N PRO A 843 13.65 -29.38 -10.41
CA PRO A 843 14.10 -30.75 -10.76
C PRO A 843 14.67 -31.58 -9.60
N ASN A 844 14.87 -31.00 -8.41
CA ASN A 844 15.62 -31.65 -7.32
C ASN A 844 14.75 -32.21 -6.16
N THR A 845 13.41 -32.12 -6.20
CA THR A 845 12.55 -32.65 -5.12
C THR A 845 11.28 -33.37 -5.61
N CYS A 846 11.23 -33.77 -6.88
CA CYS A 846 10.12 -34.58 -7.37
C CYS A 846 10.34 -36.05 -6.93
N ILE A 847 9.50 -36.56 -6.02
CA ILE A 847 9.35 -38.02 -5.90
C ILE A 847 8.66 -38.44 -7.19
N ASP A 848 9.39 -39.18 -8.03
CA ASP A 848 8.93 -39.55 -9.36
C ASP A 848 7.53 -40.19 -9.30
N ILE A 849 6.65 -39.82 -10.22
CA ILE A 849 5.25 -40.30 -10.26
C ILE A 849 5.23 -41.83 -10.33
N GLU A 850 6.23 -42.42 -11.00
CA GLU A 850 6.46 -43.86 -11.07
C GLU A 850 6.79 -44.46 -9.69
N THR A 851 7.52 -43.77 -8.82
CA THR A 851 7.86 -44.24 -7.47
C THR A 851 6.64 -44.25 -6.55
N ILE A 852 5.75 -43.25 -6.66
CA ILE A 852 4.50 -43.19 -5.91
C ILE A 852 3.51 -44.26 -6.40
N SER A 853 3.42 -44.45 -7.73
CA SER A 853 2.57 -45.50 -8.32
C SER A 853 3.08 -46.90 -7.97
N ALA A 854 4.40 -47.13 -8.01
CA ALA A 854 5.01 -48.39 -7.61
C ALA A 854 4.80 -48.68 -6.12
N ALA A 855 4.85 -47.66 -5.26
CA ALA A 855 4.52 -47.78 -3.85
C ALA A 855 3.03 -48.09 -3.62
N GLU A 856 2.10 -47.44 -4.35
CA GLU A 856 0.67 -47.78 -4.31
C GLU A 856 0.41 -49.23 -4.72
N ASP A 857 1.05 -49.70 -5.78
CA ASP A 857 0.90 -51.06 -6.27
C ASP A 857 1.49 -52.07 -5.27
N LEU A 858 2.65 -51.78 -4.68
CA LEU A 858 3.22 -52.57 -3.58
C LEU A 858 2.26 -52.65 -2.39
N VAL A 859 1.67 -51.51 -1.98
CA VAL A 859 0.74 -51.43 -0.85
C VAL A 859 -0.56 -52.21 -1.13
N ARG A 860 -1.13 -52.08 -2.33
CA ARG A 860 -2.33 -52.82 -2.75
C ARG A 860 -2.07 -54.32 -2.88
N LEU A 861 -0.91 -54.72 -3.40
CA LEU A 861 -0.49 -56.11 -3.50
C LEU A 861 -0.33 -56.73 -2.10
N PHE A 862 0.29 -56.01 -1.17
CA PHE A 862 0.47 -56.45 0.21
C PHE A 862 -0.85 -56.54 0.99
N SER A 863 -1.77 -55.58 0.80
CA SER A 863 -3.12 -55.65 1.38
C SER A 863 -3.85 -56.92 0.95
N ARG A 864 -3.77 -57.28 -0.34
CA ARG A 864 -4.34 -58.53 -0.86
C ARG A 864 -3.67 -59.76 -0.27
N CYS A 865 -2.34 -59.74 -0.09
CA CYS A 865 -1.62 -60.83 0.58
C CYS A 865 -2.01 -60.96 2.07
N LEU A 866 -2.25 -59.86 2.77
CA LEU A 866 -2.74 -59.83 4.16
C LEU A 866 -4.15 -60.40 4.29
N ASP A 867 -5.06 -60.02 3.39
CA ASP A 867 -6.41 -60.59 3.34
C ASP A 867 -6.36 -62.09 3.03
N ASN A 868 -5.47 -62.52 2.13
CA ASN A 868 -5.26 -63.93 1.83
C ASN A 868 -4.64 -64.70 3.00
N ALA A 869 -3.68 -64.11 3.74
CA ALA A 869 -3.07 -64.72 4.93
C ALA A 869 -4.07 -64.80 6.10
N ARG A 870 -4.95 -63.81 6.25
CA ARG A 870 -6.04 -63.81 7.24
C ARG A 870 -7.11 -64.84 6.89
N ASN A 871 -7.41 -65.02 5.61
CA ASN A 871 -8.28 -66.10 5.13
C ASN A 871 -7.62 -67.48 5.28
N ALA A 872 -6.30 -67.58 5.14
CA ALA A 872 -5.52 -68.79 5.37
C ALA A 872 -5.45 -69.15 6.87
N SER A 873 -5.27 -68.18 7.78
CA SER A 873 -5.29 -68.43 9.23
C SER A 873 -6.68 -68.83 9.74
N VAL A 874 -7.75 -68.25 9.18
CA VAL A 874 -9.14 -68.63 9.47
C VAL A 874 -9.48 -70.03 8.93
N SER A 875 -8.86 -70.46 7.83
CA SER A 875 -9.01 -71.82 7.31
C SER A 875 -8.12 -72.85 8.03
N ILE A 876 -6.97 -72.45 8.55
CA ILE A 876 -6.13 -73.25 9.44
C ILE A 876 -6.80 -73.42 10.82
N GLU A 877 -7.41 -72.38 11.39
CA GLU A 877 -8.20 -72.49 12.63
C GLU A 877 -9.45 -73.37 12.46
N ARG A 878 -10.10 -73.34 11.28
CA ARG A 878 -11.22 -74.24 10.97
C ARG A 878 -10.79 -75.69 10.74
N THR A 879 -9.58 -75.93 10.25
CA THR A 879 -9.05 -77.30 10.09
C THR A 879 -8.44 -77.84 11.37
N SER A 880 -7.87 -76.99 12.24
CA SER A 880 -7.42 -77.37 13.58
C SER A 880 -8.58 -77.58 14.57
N SER A 881 -9.71 -76.86 14.41
CA SER A 881 -10.91 -77.06 15.24
C SER A 881 -11.70 -78.33 14.87
N MET A 882 -11.42 -78.96 13.73
CA MET A 882 -12.04 -80.22 13.30
C MET A 882 -11.17 -81.46 13.60
N ALA A 883 -9.92 -81.30 14.04
CA ALA A 883 -8.96 -82.40 14.22
C ALA A 883 -8.53 -82.66 15.68
N GLN A 884 -9.22 -82.10 16.69
CA GLN A 884 -8.91 -82.31 18.12
C GLN A 884 -10.03 -82.98 18.93
N ASN A 885 -10.67 -84.00 18.36
CA ASN A 885 -11.50 -84.98 19.09
C ASN A 885 -10.82 -86.37 19.07
N SER A 886 -9.64 -86.48 19.70
CA SER A 886 -9.09 -87.71 20.28
C SER A 886 -7.82 -87.43 21.08
N LEU A 887 -7.88 -87.65 22.40
CA LEU A 887 -6.78 -87.72 23.37
C LEU A 887 -5.81 -88.90 23.08
N PRO A 888 -4.65 -89.13 23.78
CA PRO A 888 -4.02 -88.40 24.91
C PRO A 888 -2.45 -88.30 24.90
N THR A 889 -1.90 -87.68 25.97
CA THR A 889 -0.64 -88.01 26.71
C THR A 889 0.76 -87.79 26.10
N SER A 890 1.59 -86.95 26.75
CA SER A 890 2.77 -87.34 27.57
C SER A 890 3.98 -86.38 27.54
N SER A 891 4.57 -86.19 28.74
CA SER A 891 5.99 -85.92 29.11
C SER A 891 6.75 -84.63 28.68
N PHE A 892 6.94 -83.73 29.65
CA PHE A 892 8.23 -83.21 30.22
C PHE A 892 9.59 -83.63 29.56
N PRO A 893 10.74 -82.98 29.88
CA PRO A 893 11.30 -81.63 29.60
C PRO A 893 12.81 -81.81 29.14
N PRO A 894 13.87 -81.11 29.64
CA PRO A 894 14.28 -79.69 29.70
C PRO A 894 15.66 -79.40 29.00
N GLN A 895 16.17 -78.17 29.19
CA GLN A 895 17.60 -77.77 29.36
C GLN A 895 18.59 -77.77 28.17
N ALA A 896 19.32 -76.64 28.00
CA ALA A 896 20.72 -76.47 28.45
C ALA A 896 21.50 -75.41 27.63
N ASP A 897 21.84 -74.30 28.31
CA ASP A 897 23.20 -73.82 28.63
C ASP A 897 24.34 -73.67 27.59
N LEU A 898 25.14 -72.60 27.85
CA LEU A 898 26.53 -72.29 27.44
C LEU A 898 26.71 -71.67 26.04
N GLY A 899 27.51 -70.63 25.81
CA GLY A 899 28.46 -69.86 26.61
C GLY A 899 29.51 -69.20 25.69
N GLY A 900 29.93 -67.97 26.01
CA GLY A 900 31.30 -67.48 25.85
C GLY A 900 31.88 -67.09 24.47
N HIS A 901 32.37 -65.84 24.42
CA HIS A 901 33.55 -65.33 23.70
C HIS A 901 33.44 -64.75 22.26
N GLU A 902 33.54 -63.41 22.21
CA GLU A 902 34.27 -62.61 21.20
C GLU A 902 35.77 -63.01 21.14
N PRO A 903 36.51 -62.84 20.01
CA PRO A 903 36.73 -61.51 19.39
C PRO A 903 36.98 -61.41 17.85
N ALA A 904 36.82 -60.18 17.35
CA ALA A 904 37.53 -59.47 16.27
C ALA A 904 37.78 -60.08 14.86
N ASN A 905 37.34 -59.29 13.86
CA ASN A 905 37.91 -59.03 12.52
C ASN A 905 38.22 -60.19 11.58
N PHE A 906 37.41 -60.34 10.52
CA PHE A 906 37.91 -60.57 9.16
C PHE A 906 36.91 -60.00 8.14
N GLU A 907 37.42 -59.14 7.26
CA GLU A 907 36.78 -58.67 6.04
C GLU A 907 36.62 -59.83 5.05
N SER A 908 35.45 -59.93 4.41
CA SER A 908 35.31 -60.52 3.09
C SER A 908 34.16 -59.86 2.34
N GLU A 909 34.50 -59.07 1.33
CA GLU A 909 33.58 -58.50 0.35
C GLU A 909 32.84 -59.60 -0.44
N SER A 910 31.53 -59.43 -0.63
CA SER A 910 30.85 -59.78 -1.88
C SER A 910 29.55 -58.97 -2.02
N PRO A 911 29.12 -58.66 -3.25
CA PRO A 911 28.35 -57.47 -3.56
C PRO A 911 26.85 -57.74 -3.45
N MET A 912 26.15 -56.98 -2.60
CA MET A 912 24.69 -56.87 -2.67
C MET A 912 24.29 -55.41 -2.69
N ALA A 913 23.72 -55.04 -3.84
CA ALA A 913 23.02 -53.80 -4.18
C ALA A 913 22.82 -52.82 -3.00
N THR A 914 23.80 -51.95 -2.80
CA THR A 914 23.57 -50.64 -2.20
C THR A 914 22.65 -49.85 -3.13
N ILE A 915 21.40 -49.68 -2.73
CA ILE A 915 20.53 -48.65 -3.30
C ILE A 915 21.14 -47.30 -2.88
N PRO A 916 21.62 -46.45 -3.80
CA PRO A 916 22.17 -45.16 -3.44
C PRO A 916 20.99 -44.21 -3.20
N LEU A 917 20.81 -43.77 -1.96
CA LEU A 917 20.11 -42.51 -1.65
C LEU A 917 21.16 -41.40 -1.80
N ASP A 918 21.43 -41.01 -3.05
CA ASP A 918 22.36 -39.93 -3.37
C ASP A 918 21.59 -38.62 -3.59
N PHE A 919 22.00 -37.59 -2.87
CA PHE A 919 21.48 -36.21 -2.98
C PHE A 919 22.35 -35.50 -4.02
N GLY A 920 21.85 -35.39 -5.25
CA GLY A 920 22.63 -34.99 -6.43
C GLY A 920 23.38 -33.66 -6.29
N ILE A 921 24.71 -33.72 -6.37
CA ILE A 921 25.62 -32.60 -6.69
C ILE A 921 26.85 -33.17 -7.46
N TRP A 922 26.92 -32.86 -8.76
CA TRP A 922 28.07 -32.72 -9.68
C TRP A 922 28.37 -33.77 -10.77
N ASP A 923 28.59 -33.21 -11.96
CA ASP A 923 28.73 -33.74 -13.33
C ASP A 923 29.96 -34.60 -13.61
N HIS A 924 29.89 -35.41 -14.70
CA HIS A 924 30.93 -35.49 -15.74
C HIS A 924 30.42 -36.14 -17.05
N ASP A 925 30.13 -35.30 -18.05
CA ASP A 925 30.51 -35.32 -19.49
C ASP A 925 30.60 -36.63 -20.34
N ILE A 926 30.02 -36.54 -21.57
CA ILE A 926 30.45 -37.05 -22.90
C ILE A 926 29.71 -38.25 -23.59
N LEU A 927 29.11 -37.94 -24.78
CA LEU A 927 28.69 -38.75 -25.97
C LEU A 927 27.37 -39.58 -25.85
N ASP A 928 26.43 -39.69 -26.81
CA ASP A 928 26.42 -39.45 -28.26
C ASP A 928 24.97 -39.56 -28.84
N PHE A 929 24.70 -38.83 -29.94
CA PHE A 929 23.73 -39.03 -31.06
C PHE A 929 22.18 -39.02 -30.95
N ASP A 930 21.60 -38.00 -31.62
CA ASP A 930 20.51 -37.90 -32.63
C ASP A 930 19.22 -38.78 -32.64
N TRP A 931 18.08 -38.07 -32.58
CA TRP A 931 16.82 -38.06 -33.41
C TRP A 931 16.21 -39.39 -33.94
N PRO A 932 14.86 -39.53 -33.96
CA PRO A 932 13.93 -38.54 -34.52
C PRO A 932 12.70 -38.12 -33.69
#